data_AF-A0A956IG62-F1
#
_entry.id   AF-A0A956IG62-F1
#
_cell.length_a   1.000
_cell.length_b   1.000
_cell.length_c   1.000
_cell.angle_alpha   90.00
_cell.angle_beta   90.00
_cell.angle_gamma   90.00
#
_symmetry.space_group_name_H-M   'P 1'
#
loop_
_entity.id
_entity.type
_entity.pdbx_description
1 polymer ?
#
loop_
_entity_poly.entity_id
_entity_poly.type
_entity_poly.pdbx_seq_one_letter_code
_entity_poly.pdbx_strand_id
1 'polypeptide(L)'
;TASLEVEVMEATPPACAGTDDGTLSLLEAGSEIQGSGSLAGASLRLPADADRPNDNGFQWSVPAFETAIGCGDDTIAGGREPVGPPVRFSPVERRFPRDIPMSIPINPALMPETARFRHLEVAYQSPAFRKPRVIPVTNPRVEKVNGQWRLSFEADRLGTFQAVVAPNAGAETRARRITHRAVIGVSMGGAGTAQFGIRHHHLFDVVAPLGGPVDWTWLLHHLENNHMAGFRPIAPGTTIDQIPQSATSCTTKADCATDEQCLGATSSASGSCFYVEPADEAYEHASAFNAWWYEIPGKGHGGSFNRAEYLQIFRDLALMFGNPVGGYNAEAPFLPAGVDPHHPSQVGDHPGDECSIYVDPYEGLGPEASEKYDNCPTERCKYVQTFQNYYDDEFNPDGTFPVITFCDGSPQDEAHTPYANWWTPEGQRYPMEVALAVDYNGNGVRDEMEPLIRAGHEPWDDWGPDGLPSEMEPGYGPDNLDPAGDDYDARYNPTGLENDHRYQEGEPFRDFGLDGVPNTASSPYDHGEGDGVFTVNQGLEYFWGMDPHSTVRQWPSKASAPLDDEALRRIDVWTDGGIRDLFNFSVAADHFLGGFVGRGREGAYFSEVTFLPGLDPTTPDDFNPSHIVWEDLQGAINLRYGNPDLTTYDIENGSGQHVGTVPELAKRLQSALYFIDSRWPDAPRALVEPSTENPAPDVPQCEITGNCLFEFTSSDGRTGPVGVTLPPGYGHAERQDVRYPVIYMLHGYGMTPDDLQAAILFLANWMNGTTDSQASRLGKSIVVYVDGRCREQDGKAECIRGSFFADSIREDGPQMDNWWLELMDHIDQKYRTMPETTLEWPQ
;
A
#
# COMPACT_ATOMS: atom_id res chain seq x y z
N THR A 1 -26.84 26.58 24.41
CA THR A 1 -28.07 26.07 23.77
C THR A 1 -27.79 25.93 22.29
N ALA A 2 -27.63 24.70 21.82
CA ALA A 2 -27.59 24.43 20.38
C ALA A 2 -29.02 24.24 19.88
N SER A 3 -29.35 24.78 18.71
CA SER A 3 -30.59 24.52 18.00
C SER A 3 -30.34 23.38 17.01
N LEU A 4 -31.13 22.30 17.11
CA LEU A 4 -31.14 21.22 16.12
C LEU A 4 -32.27 21.48 15.14
N GLU A 5 -31.95 21.56 13.85
CA GLU A 5 -32.96 21.56 12.78
C GLU A 5 -33.35 20.10 12.51
N VAL A 6 -34.66 19.82 12.56
CA VAL A 6 -35.20 18.48 12.30
C VAL A 6 -36.17 18.59 11.13
N GLU A 7 -35.86 17.90 10.05
CA GLU A 7 -36.76 17.72 8.91
C GLU A 7 -37.51 16.41 9.04
N VAL A 8 -38.84 16.44 8.81
CA VAL A 8 -39.68 15.24 8.80
C VAL A 8 -40.14 15.01 7.36
N MET A 9 -39.82 13.84 6.83
CA MET A 9 -40.09 13.46 5.43
C MET A 9 -40.91 12.17 5.37
N GLU A 10 -41.65 11.96 4.28
CA GLU A 10 -42.26 10.66 4.02
C GLU A 10 -41.22 9.68 3.46
N ALA A 11 -41.19 8.46 4.00
CA ALA A 11 -40.33 7.36 3.57
C ALA A 11 -40.88 6.71 2.28
N THR A 12 -40.92 7.48 1.18
CA THR A 12 -41.34 6.98 -0.14
C THR A 12 -40.12 6.66 -0.99
N PRO A 13 -40.07 5.46 -1.62
CA PRO A 13 -39.03 5.12 -2.60
C PRO A 13 -38.99 6.14 -3.75
N PRO A 14 -37.83 6.71 -4.09
CA PRO A 14 -37.73 7.61 -5.21
C PRO A 14 -38.00 6.86 -6.52
N ALA A 15 -38.96 7.31 -7.31
CA ALA A 15 -39.14 6.80 -8.66
C ALA A 15 -38.03 7.36 -9.56
N CYS A 16 -37.46 6.53 -10.45
CA CYS A 16 -36.59 7.03 -11.49
C CYS A 16 -37.42 7.54 -12.68
N ALA A 17 -37.43 8.86 -12.86
CA ALA A 17 -38.12 9.58 -13.91
C ALA A 17 -37.28 10.81 -14.32
N GLY A 18 -36.38 10.61 -15.28
CA GLY A 18 -35.53 11.65 -15.88
C GLY A 18 -35.58 11.57 -17.40
N THR A 19 -35.33 12.68 -18.07
CA THR A 19 -35.18 12.73 -19.53
C THR A 19 -33.73 12.43 -19.91
N ASP A 20 -33.33 11.17 -19.85
CA ASP A 20 -32.17 10.75 -20.64
C ASP A 20 -32.70 10.40 -22.03
N ASP A 21 -32.66 11.37 -22.93
CA ASP A 21 -32.99 11.13 -24.34
C ASP A 21 -31.80 10.54 -25.12
N GLY A 22 -30.70 10.17 -24.42
CA GLY A 22 -29.46 9.71 -24.99
C GLY A 22 -28.56 10.83 -25.51
N THR A 23 -28.91 12.10 -25.30
CA THR A 23 -28.08 13.23 -25.73
C THR A 23 -26.93 13.43 -24.74
N LEU A 24 -25.72 13.09 -25.18
CA LEU A 24 -24.51 13.38 -24.43
C LEU A 24 -24.22 14.89 -24.45
N SER A 25 -23.79 15.42 -23.31
CA SER A 25 -23.30 16.78 -23.13
C SER A 25 -21.81 16.76 -22.88
N LEU A 26 -21.08 17.72 -23.45
CA LEU A 26 -19.65 17.87 -23.18
C LEU A 26 -19.45 18.35 -21.73
N LEU A 27 -18.70 17.57 -20.95
CA LEU A 27 -18.21 17.93 -19.63
C LEU A 27 -16.75 18.37 -19.75
N GLU A 28 -16.51 19.65 -19.46
CA GLU A 28 -15.19 20.30 -19.48
C GLU A 28 -14.69 20.54 -18.05
N ALA A 29 -13.38 20.74 -17.88
CA ALA A 29 -12.81 20.99 -16.54
C ALA A 29 -13.44 22.23 -15.87
N GLY A 30 -13.78 22.10 -14.60
CA GLY A 30 -14.48 23.11 -13.81
C GLY A 30 -15.98 23.21 -14.08
N SER A 31 -16.55 22.35 -14.94
CA SER A 31 -17.99 22.28 -15.21
C SER A 31 -18.66 21.10 -14.51
N GLU A 32 -19.98 21.16 -14.40
CA GLU A 32 -20.82 20.13 -13.81
C GLU A 32 -22.06 19.95 -14.68
N ILE A 33 -22.43 18.69 -14.93
CA ILE A 33 -23.73 18.34 -15.49
C ILE A 33 -24.68 17.90 -14.37
N GLN A 34 -25.94 18.25 -14.52
CA GLN A 34 -26.99 18.03 -13.52
C GLN A 34 -28.10 17.17 -14.14
N GLY A 35 -28.61 16.21 -13.37
CA GLY A 35 -29.79 15.45 -13.76
C GLY A 35 -31.05 16.31 -13.81
N SER A 36 -32.08 15.80 -14.48
CA SER A 36 -33.38 16.48 -14.63
C SER A 36 -34.51 15.72 -13.93
N GLY A 37 -35.61 16.42 -13.64
CA GLY A 37 -36.81 15.77 -13.07
C GLY A 37 -36.53 15.13 -11.71
N SER A 38 -36.80 13.83 -11.57
CA SER A 38 -36.54 13.09 -10.33
C SER A 38 -35.04 12.85 -10.06
N LEU A 39 -34.19 13.09 -11.06
CA LEU A 39 -32.73 12.98 -10.96
C LEU A 39 -32.06 14.33 -10.70
N ALA A 40 -32.79 15.38 -10.33
CA ALA A 40 -32.22 16.70 -10.07
C ALA A 40 -31.20 16.76 -8.90
N GLY A 41 -31.12 15.70 -8.08
CA GLY A 41 -30.07 15.52 -7.07
C GLY A 41 -28.85 14.75 -7.58
N ALA A 42 -28.84 14.30 -8.84
CA ALA A 42 -27.69 13.66 -9.45
C ALA A 42 -26.82 14.66 -10.19
N SER A 43 -25.50 14.55 -10.05
CA SER A 43 -24.53 15.36 -10.79
C SER A 43 -23.27 14.59 -11.11
N LEU A 44 -22.55 15.06 -12.14
CA LEU A 44 -21.20 14.63 -12.48
C LEU A 44 -20.37 15.88 -12.77
N ARG A 45 -19.26 16.03 -12.06
CA ARG A 45 -18.41 17.23 -12.13
C ARG A 45 -17.00 16.85 -12.48
N LEU A 46 -16.42 17.50 -13.49
CA LEU A 46 -14.99 17.43 -13.72
C LEU A 46 -14.33 18.59 -12.93
N PRO A 47 -13.44 18.32 -11.95
CA PRO A 47 -12.80 19.37 -11.17
C PRO A 47 -12.10 20.39 -12.09
N ALA A 48 -11.96 21.63 -11.60
CA ALA A 48 -11.12 22.60 -12.29
C ALA A 48 -9.70 22.05 -12.36
N ASP A 49 -9.00 22.30 -13.47
CA ASP A 49 -7.62 21.85 -13.71
C ASP A 49 -7.43 20.33 -13.86
N ALA A 50 -8.49 19.52 -13.80
CA ALA A 50 -8.38 18.07 -14.02
C ALA A 50 -7.90 17.70 -15.42
N ASP A 51 -8.00 18.60 -16.40
CA ASP A 51 -7.53 18.43 -17.79
C ASP A 51 -6.10 18.96 -18.02
N ARG A 52 -5.38 19.39 -16.97
CA ARG A 52 -3.99 19.82 -17.10
C ARG A 52 -3.16 18.69 -17.71
N PRO A 53 -2.29 18.97 -18.70
CA PRO A 53 -1.43 17.95 -19.29
C PRO A 53 -0.55 17.29 -18.24
N ASN A 54 -0.22 16.02 -18.46
CA ASN A 54 0.71 15.30 -17.60
C ASN A 54 2.14 15.86 -17.78
N ASP A 55 2.55 16.73 -16.88
CA ASP A 55 3.87 17.39 -16.83
C ASP A 55 4.13 17.91 -15.41
N ASN A 56 5.39 18.00 -14.97
CA ASN A 56 5.80 18.61 -13.69
C ASN A 56 4.93 18.22 -12.46
N GLY A 57 4.64 16.92 -12.29
CA GLY A 57 3.86 16.39 -11.16
C GLY A 57 2.36 16.19 -11.41
N PHE A 58 1.80 16.73 -12.49
CA PHE A 58 0.45 16.36 -12.95
C PHE A 58 0.54 15.01 -13.69
N GLN A 59 -0.26 14.01 -13.29
CA GLN A 59 -0.23 12.66 -13.91
C GLN A 59 -1.59 12.09 -14.29
N TRP A 60 -2.66 12.58 -13.69
CA TRP A 60 -3.99 11.97 -13.84
C TRP A 60 -4.93 12.90 -14.59
N SER A 61 -4.46 13.41 -15.73
CA SER A 61 -5.23 14.26 -16.61
C SER A 61 -6.48 13.56 -17.12
N VAL A 62 -7.61 14.25 -17.10
CA VAL A 62 -8.88 13.81 -17.66
C VAL A 62 -9.33 14.85 -18.69
N PRO A 63 -9.18 14.58 -20.00
CA PRO A 63 -9.64 15.49 -21.03
C PRO A 63 -11.17 15.58 -21.03
N ALA A 64 -11.69 16.70 -21.55
CA ALA A 64 -13.12 16.90 -21.71
C ALA A 64 -13.80 15.73 -22.45
N PHE A 65 -15.02 15.40 -22.04
CA PHE A 65 -15.72 14.25 -22.61
C PHE A 65 -17.23 14.39 -22.63
N GLU A 66 -17.84 13.70 -23.58
CA GLU A 66 -19.29 13.61 -23.71
C GLU A 66 -19.87 12.64 -22.67
N THR A 67 -20.91 13.08 -21.95
CA THR A 67 -21.56 12.31 -20.87
C THR A 67 -23.03 12.67 -20.71
N ALA A 68 -23.82 11.75 -20.14
CA ALA A 68 -25.22 11.97 -19.80
C ALA A 68 -25.59 11.33 -18.46
N ILE A 69 -26.61 11.88 -17.80
CA ILE A 69 -27.20 11.34 -16.57
C ILE A 69 -28.61 10.85 -16.88
N GLY A 70 -28.89 9.59 -16.55
CA GLY A 70 -30.17 8.96 -16.81
C GLY A 70 -30.60 7.95 -15.78
N CYS A 71 -31.76 7.35 -16.03
CA CYS A 71 -32.22 6.21 -15.26
C CYS A 71 -31.46 4.96 -15.67
N GLY A 72 -30.90 4.26 -14.68
CA GLY A 72 -30.30 2.95 -14.88
C GLY A 72 -31.27 1.82 -14.59
N ASP A 73 -30.80 0.60 -14.86
CA ASP A 73 -31.45 -0.61 -14.38
C ASP A 73 -31.23 -0.76 -12.86
N ASP A 74 -32.10 -1.55 -12.23
CA ASP A 74 -32.01 -1.79 -10.78
C ASP A 74 -30.68 -2.49 -10.44
N THR A 75 -29.88 -1.89 -9.54
CA THR A 75 -28.59 -2.42 -9.10
C THR A 75 -28.65 -3.02 -7.69
N ILE A 76 -29.85 -3.20 -7.12
CA ILE A 76 -29.98 -3.80 -5.78
C ILE A 76 -29.34 -5.19 -5.74
N ALA A 77 -28.27 -5.29 -4.94
CA ALA A 77 -27.55 -6.52 -4.68
C ALA A 77 -27.96 -7.12 -3.31
N GLY A 78 -27.82 -8.44 -3.15
CA GLY A 78 -27.67 -9.09 -1.84
C GLY A 78 -28.72 -8.77 -0.76
N GLY A 79 -30.00 -8.59 -1.12
CA GLY A 79 -31.10 -8.38 -0.15
C GLY A 79 -31.17 -6.99 0.48
N ARG A 80 -30.48 -5.98 -0.09
CA ARG A 80 -30.58 -4.58 0.35
C ARG A 80 -31.89 -3.94 -0.08
N GLU A 81 -32.22 -2.83 0.57
CA GLU A 81 -33.32 -1.94 0.20
C GLU A 81 -32.80 -0.62 -0.39
N PRO A 82 -33.48 -0.04 -1.40
CA PRO A 82 -33.03 1.18 -2.04
C PRO A 82 -33.32 2.41 -1.18
N VAL A 83 -32.31 3.27 -1.02
CA VAL A 83 -32.42 4.61 -0.42
C VAL A 83 -32.58 5.69 -1.51
N GLY A 84 -32.16 5.38 -2.73
CA GLY A 84 -32.23 6.22 -3.93
C GLY A 84 -32.68 5.46 -5.19
N PRO A 85 -33.00 6.17 -6.29
CA PRO A 85 -33.20 5.53 -7.59
C PRO A 85 -31.85 5.11 -8.21
N PRO A 86 -31.83 4.15 -9.14
CA PRO A 86 -30.63 3.81 -9.90
C PRO A 86 -30.30 4.93 -10.91
N VAL A 87 -29.11 5.50 -10.80
CA VAL A 87 -28.63 6.60 -11.65
C VAL A 87 -27.53 6.09 -12.57
N ARG A 88 -27.76 6.17 -13.88
CA ARG A 88 -26.79 5.82 -14.91
C ARG A 88 -26.02 7.06 -15.36
N PHE A 89 -24.69 6.98 -15.31
CA PHE A 89 -23.77 7.90 -15.96
C PHE A 89 -23.21 7.23 -17.21
N SER A 90 -23.44 7.82 -18.38
CA SER A 90 -22.99 7.27 -19.67
C SER A 90 -21.85 8.08 -20.26
N PRO A 91 -20.93 7.50 -21.06
CA PRO A 91 -20.83 6.07 -21.42
C PRO A 91 -20.44 5.18 -20.21
N VAL A 92 -21.11 4.05 -20.04
CA VAL A 92 -21.05 3.23 -18.80
C VAL A 92 -19.77 2.41 -18.65
N GLU A 93 -19.01 2.28 -19.73
CA GLU A 93 -17.74 1.55 -19.83
C GLU A 93 -16.52 2.43 -19.49
N ARG A 94 -16.73 3.74 -19.26
CA ARG A 94 -15.63 4.69 -19.12
C ARG A 94 -14.94 4.60 -17.74
N ARG A 95 -13.60 4.46 -17.76
CA ARG A 95 -12.68 4.56 -16.60
C ARG A 95 -11.85 5.84 -16.68
N PHE A 96 -11.34 6.30 -15.54
CA PHE A 96 -10.50 7.49 -15.37
C PHE A 96 -9.26 7.15 -14.53
N PRO A 97 -8.12 7.83 -14.76
CA PRO A 97 -6.90 7.66 -13.95
C PRO A 97 -6.99 8.30 -12.55
N ARG A 98 -8.16 8.82 -12.17
CA ARG A 98 -8.44 9.46 -10.87
C ARG A 98 -9.93 9.40 -10.57
N ASP A 99 -10.29 9.55 -9.31
CA ASP A 99 -11.68 9.70 -8.92
C ASP A 99 -12.26 11.03 -9.41
N ILE A 100 -13.52 11.00 -9.86
CA ILE A 100 -14.30 12.15 -10.33
C ILE A 100 -15.52 12.34 -9.41
N PRO A 101 -15.81 13.57 -8.94
CA PRO A 101 -16.98 13.85 -8.11
C PRO A 101 -18.31 13.61 -8.82
N MET A 102 -19.19 12.90 -8.13
CA MET A 102 -20.54 12.60 -8.56
C MET A 102 -21.54 12.65 -7.39
N SER A 103 -22.82 12.72 -7.71
CA SER A 103 -23.87 12.60 -6.70
C SER A 103 -25.08 11.85 -7.23
N ILE A 104 -25.81 11.19 -6.34
CA ILE A 104 -27.08 10.52 -6.62
C ILE A 104 -28.14 10.95 -5.60
N PRO A 105 -29.41 11.13 -6.01
CA PRO A 105 -30.47 11.54 -5.09
C PRO A 105 -30.80 10.42 -4.11
N ILE A 106 -31.10 10.79 -2.87
CA ILE A 106 -31.48 9.84 -1.82
C ILE A 106 -32.69 10.37 -1.04
N ASN A 107 -33.40 9.47 -0.36
CA ASN A 107 -34.37 9.83 0.66
C ASN A 107 -33.89 9.28 2.02
N PRO A 108 -33.26 10.10 2.89
CA PRO A 108 -32.74 9.64 4.16
C PRO A 108 -33.80 9.03 5.10
N ALA A 109 -35.09 9.34 4.91
CA ALA A 109 -36.17 8.75 5.69
C ALA A 109 -36.42 7.26 5.37
N LEU A 110 -35.76 6.70 4.35
CA LEU A 110 -35.76 5.26 4.06
C LEU A 110 -34.71 4.49 4.86
N MET A 111 -33.77 5.17 5.53
CA MET A 111 -32.82 4.50 6.41
C MET A 111 -33.57 3.86 7.60
N PRO A 112 -33.22 2.63 8.01
CA PRO A 112 -33.78 2.02 9.22
C PRO A 112 -33.56 2.91 10.46
N GLU A 113 -34.47 2.84 11.44
CA GLU A 113 -34.43 3.69 12.65
C GLU A 113 -33.13 3.57 13.45
N THR A 114 -32.51 2.39 13.44
CA THR A 114 -31.24 2.10 14.13
C THR A 114 -30.01 2.34 13.26
N ALA A 115 -30.20 2.63 11.98
CA ALA A 115 -29.10 2.83 11.06
C ALA A 115 -28.39 4.16 11.32
N ARG A 116 -27.14 4.18 10.88
CA ARG A 116 -26.18 5.29 10.92
C ARG A 116 -25.59 5.49 9.54
N PHE A 117 -24.90 6.61 9.34
CA PHE A 117 -24.26 6.94 8.07
C PHE A 117 -23.34 5.81 7.55
N ARG A 118 -22.60 5.12 8.43
CA ARG A 118 -21.73 4.00 8.04
C ARG A 118 -22.41 2.85 7.28
N HIS A 119 -23.71 2.66 7.49
CA HIS A 119 -24.47 1.55 6.89
C HIS A 119 -25.05 1.91 5.52
N LEU A 120 -24.89 3.16 5.06
CA LEU A 120 -25.27 3.55 3.71
C LEU A 120 -24.23 2.98 2.73
N GLU A 121 -24.69 2.11 1.86
CA GLU A 121 -23.89 1.43 0.84
C GLU A 121 -24.20 1.99 -0.55
N VAL A 122 -23.29 1.78 -1.51
CA VAL A 122 -23.51 2.10 -2.92
C VAL A 122 -23.43 0.83 -3.74
N ALA A 123 -24.52 0.50 -4.43
CA ALA A 123 -24.55 -0.57 -5.41
C ALA A 123 -24.16 -0.06 -6.80
N TYR A 124 -23.35 -0.83 -7.51
CA TYR A 124 -22.79 -0.49 -8.81
C TYR A 124 -22.98 -1.61 -9.83
N GLN A 125 -23.14 -1.20 -11.10
CA GLN A 125 -23.20 -2.09 -12.26
C GLN A 125 -22.67 -1.38 -13.52
N SER A 126 -21.93 -2.11 -14.35
CA SER A 126 -21.47 -1.67 -15.68
C SER A 126 -21.24 -2.88 -16.60
N PRO A 127 -20.88 -2.69 -17.89
CA PRO A 127 -20.50 -3.82 -18.75
C PRO A 127 -19.33 -4.66 -18.22
N ALA A 128 -18.36 -4.05 -17.53
CA ALA A 128 -17.26 -4.76 -16.87
C ALA A 128 -17.68 -5.46 -15.58
N PHE A 129 -18.79 -5.03 -14.95
CA PHE A 129 -19.28 -5.62 -13.71
C PHE A 129 -20.78 -5.79 -13.79
N ARG A 130 -21.22 -6.71 -14.65
CA ARG A 130 -22.64 -6.84 -15.02
C ARG A 130 -23.51 -7.30 -13.86
N LYS A 131 -22.99 -8.13 -12.96
CA LYS A 131 -23.71 -8.50 -11.74
C LYS A 131 -23.64 -7.34 -10.74
N PRO A 132 -24.79 -6.79 -10.32
CA PRO A 132 -24.81 -5.71 -9.34
C PRO A 132 -24.14 -6.12 -8.04
N ARG A 133 -23.39 -5.19 -7.46
CA ARG A 133 -22.53 -5.41 -6.30
C ARG A 133 -22.40 -4.14 -5.48
N VAL A 134 -22.22 -4.30 -4.17
CA VAL A 134 -21.91 -3.17 -3.30
C VAL A 134 -20.41 -2.88 -3.43
N ILE A 135 -20.08 -1.63 -3.66
CA ILE A 135 -18.71 -1.15 -3.76
C ILE A 135 -18.48 -0.05 -2.71
N PRO A 136 -17.26 0.10 -2.21
CA PRO A 136 -16.91 1.28 -1.46
C PRO A 136 -16.72 2.46 -2.43
N VAL A 137 -17.20 3.64 -2.06
CA VAL A 137 -17.00 4.89 -2.81
C VAL A 137 -16.14 5.87 -2.02
N THR A 138 -15.51 6.83 -2.71
CA THR A 138 -14.60 7.79 -2.09
C THR A 138 -15.38 8.98 -1.56
N ASN A 139 -14.99 9.52 -0.41
CA ASN A 139 -15.51 10.77 0.17
C ASN A 139 -17.06 10.82 0.22
N PRO A 140 -17.76 9.76 0.69
CA PRO A 140 -19.21 9.77 0.73
C PRO A 140 -19.72 10.85 1.68
N ARG A 141 -20.76 11.58 1.26
CA ARG A 141 -21.39 12.63 2.07
C ARG A 141 -22.88 12.75 1.77
N VAL A 142 -23.71 12.72 2.81
CA VAL A 142 -25.12 13.08 2.70
C VAL A 142 -25.26 14.59 2.86
N GLU A 143 -25.84 15.25 1.87
CA GLU A 143 -26.06 16.69 1.89
C GLU A 143 -27.37 17.09 1.24
N LYS A 144 -27.87 18.27 1.61
CA LYS A 144 -29.07 18.85 1.04
C LYS A 144 -28.72 20.03 0.15
N VAL A 145 -28.88 19.87 -1.16
CA VAL A 145 -28.57 20.89 -2.16
C VAL A 145 -29.84 21.27 -2.90
N ASN A 146 -30.14 22.57 -2.98
CA ASN A 146 -31.36 23.11 -3.60
C ASN A 146 -32.66 22.46 -3.08
N GLY A 147 -32.68 22.04 -1.82
CA GLY A 147 -33.83 21.41 -1.17
C GLY A 147 -33.97 19.89 -1.40
N GLN A 148 -33.05 19.27 -2.13
CA GLN A 148 -33.02 17.82 -2.36
C GLN A 148 -31.86 17.16 -1.62
N TRP A 149 -32.15 16.01 -1.01
CA TRP A 149 -31.13 15.18 -0.38
C TRP A 149 -30.42 14.34 -1.44
N ARG A 150 -29.09 14.32 -1.35
CA ARG A 150 -28.23 13.52 -2.23
C ARG A 150 -27.09 12.89 -1.43
N LEU A 151 -26.59 11.77 -1.95
CA LEU A 151 -25.30 11.22 -1.60
C LEU A 151 -24.29 11.73 -2.63
N SER A 152 -23.36 12.57 -2.20
CA SER A 152 -22.19 12.96 -2.97
C SER A 152 -21.03 12.03 -2.66
N PHE A 153 -20.24 11.65 -3.67
CA PHE A 153 -19.09 10.76 -3.55
C PHE A 153 -18.17 10.94 -4.76
N GLU A 154 -17.05 10.23 -4.80
CA GLU A 154 -16.15 10.19 -5.95
C GLU A 154 -15.88 8.74 -6.35
N ALA A 155 -15.72 8.52 -7.66
CA ALA A 155 -15.34 7.24 -8.25
C ALA A 155 -14.59 7.45 -9.57
N ASP A 156 -13.76 6.48 -9.93
CA ASP A 156 -12.91 6.46 -11.12
C ASP A 156 -13.58 5.81 -12.35
N ARG A 157 -14.83 5.38 -12.22
CA ARG A 157 -15.59 4.77 -13.31
C ARG A 157 -16.99 5.36 -13.44
N LEU A 158 -17.50 5.38 -14.67
CA LEU A 158 -18.92 5.59 -14.94
C LEU A 158 -19.67 4.24 -14.86
N GLY A 159 -20.99 4.29 -14.91
CA GLY A 159 -21.85 3.12 -14.71
C GLY A 159 -23.18 3.50 -14.08
N THR A 160 -23.89 2.51 -13.54
CA THR A 160 -25.12 2.72 -12.78
C THR A 160 -24.85 2.62 -11.29
N PHE A 161 -25.19 3.66 -10.54
CA PHE A 161 -25.01 3.73 -9.08
C PHE A 161 -26.37 3.86 -8.39
N GLN A 162 -26.52 3.19 -7.26
CA GLN A 162 -27.72 3.29 -6.42
C GLN A 162 -27.34 3.23 -4.94
N ALA A 163 -27.83 4.19 -4.15
CA ALA A 163 -27.69 4.16 -2.71
C ALA A 163 -28.62 3.09 -2.12
N VAL A 164 -28.08 2.20 -1.30
CA VAL A 164 -28.79 1.06 -0.71
C VAL A 164 -28.42 0.90 0.77
N VAL A 165 -29.23 0.14 1.50
CA VAL A 165 -29.02 -0.14 2.93
C VAL A 165 -29.52 -1.54 3.28
N ALA A 166 -28.88 -2.20 4.24
CA ALA A 166 -29.41 -3.44 4.79
C ALA A 166 -30.68 -3.17 5.62
N PRO A 167 -31.75 -3.98 5.50
CA PRO A 167 -33.01 -3.74 6.22
C PRO A 167 -32.88 -3.82 7.76
N ASN A 168 -31.84 -4.51 8.25
CA ASN A 168 -31.50 -4.65 9.67
C ASN A 168 -30.31 -3.76 10.10
N ALA A 169 -29.92 -2.76 9.31
CA ALA A 169 -28.76 -1.91 9.60
C ALA A 169 -28.82 -1.29 11.02
N GLY A 170 -27.75 -1.46 11.79
CA GLY A 170 -27.63 -0.99 13.17
C GLY A 170 -28.54 -1.68 14.20
N ALA A 171 -29.37 -2.65 13.79
CA ALA A 171 -30.31 -3.33 14.69
C ALA A 171 -29.64 -4.47 15.48
N GLU A 172 -28.50 -4.97 15.01
CA GLU A 172 -27.78 -6.08 15.59
C GLU A 172 -26.62 -5.59 16.48
N THR A 173 -26.43 -6.25 17.62
CA THR A 173 -25.21 -6.14 18.41
C THR A 173 -24.53 -7.49 18.49
N ARG A 174 -23.22 -7.47 18.70
CA ARG A 174 -22.43 -8.66 18.90
C ARG A 174 -21.50 -8.49 20.09
N ALA A 175 -21.20 -9.60 20.76
CA ALA A 175 -20.06 -9.65 21.65
C ALA A 175 -18.77 -9.48 20.83
N ARG A 176 -18.00 -8.43 21.12
CA ARG A 176 -16.67 -8.20 20.56
C ARG A 176 -15.63 -8.40 21.65
N ARG A 177 -14.70 -9.35 21.43
CA ARG A 177 -13.49 -9.47 22.25
C ARG A 177 -12.57 -8.28 21.94
N ILE A 178 -12.12 -7.61 22.99
CA ILE A 178 -11.20 -6.48 22.95
C ILE A 178 -9.91 -6.90 23.64
N THR A 179 -8.78 -6.83 22.93
CA THR A 179 -7.46 -7.16 23.48
C THR A 179 -6.76 -5.96 24.12
N HIS A 180 -7.28 -4.75 23.88
CA HIS A 180 -6.69 -3.47 24.28
C HIS A 180 -5.30 -3.25 23.71
N ARG A 181 -5.05 -3.81 22.51
CA ARG A 181 -3.79 -3.69 21.80
C ARG A 181 -4.02 -3.23 20.36
N ALA A 182 -3.17 -2.33 19.89
CA ALA A 182 -3.15 -1.91 18.50
C ALA A 182 -1.71 -1.84 17.99
N VAL A 183 -1.54 -1.88 16.68
CA VAL A 183 -0.26 -1.69 16.00
C VAL A 183 -0.39 -0.63 14.92
N ILE A 184 0.59 0.26 14.84
CA ILE A 184 0.65 1.39 13.90
C ILE A 184 2.11 1.61 13.45
N GLY A 185 2.31 2.09 12.23
CA GLY A 185 3.66 2.41 11.75
C GLY A 185 3.65 3.20 10.45
N VAL A 186 4.79 3.82 10.14
CA VAL A 186 4.97 4.66 8.94
C VAL A 186 6.07 4.09 8.05
N SER A 187 5.92 4.10 6.71
CA SER A 187 6.94 3.63 5.76
C SER A 187 7.25 2.14 5.96
N MET A 188 8.50 1.74 6.21
CA MET A 188 8.87 0.38 6.64
C MET A 188 8.03 -0.10 7.84
N GLY A 189 7.71 0.80 8.78
CA GLY A 189 6.82 0.50 9.89
C GLY A 189 5.37 0.26 9.46
N GLY A 190 4.92 0.88 8.36
CA GLY A 190 3.64 0.58 7.72
C GLY A 190 3.64 -0.85 7.17
N ALA A 191 4.74 -1.24 6.51
CA ALA A 191 4.91 -2.59 5.97
C ALA A 191 4.90 -3.65 7.08
N GLY A 192 5.66 -3.41 8.15
CA GLY A 192 5.68 -4.28 9.33
C GLY A 192 4.32 -4.32 10.04
N THR A 193 3.60 -3.20 10.10
CA THR A 193 2.26 -3.12 10.70
C THR A 193 1.26 -3.99 9.93
N ALA A 194 1.24 -3.90 8.61
CA ALA A 194 0.37 -4.72 7.78
C ALA A 194 0.72 -6.22 7.91
N GLN A 195 1.99 -6.58 7.75
CA GLN A 195 2.43 -7.98 7.78
C GLN A 195 2.27 -8.62 9.16
N PHE A 196 2.92 -8.06 10.19
CA PHE A 196 2.87 -8.62 11.54
C PHE A 196 1.46 -8.48 12.13
N GLY A 197 0.83 -7.32 11.99
CA GLY A 197 -0.49 -7.05 12.54
C GLY A 197 -1.55 -7.99 12.00
N ILE A 198 -1.55 -8.29 10.70
CA ILE A 198 -2.53 -9.21 10.09
C ILE A 198 -2.18 -10.67 10.37
N ARG A 199 -0.91 -11.09 10.29
CA ARG A 199 -0.53 -12.48 10.64
C ARG A 199 -0.77 -12.80 12.12
N HIS A 200 -0.70 -11.80 12.99
CA HIS A 200 -1.00 -11.90 14.42
C HIS A 200 -2.30 -11.17 14.79
N HIS A 201 -3.28 -11.13 13.87
CA HIS A 201 -4.54 -10.39 14.03
C HIS A 201 -5.19 -10.63 15.40
N HIS A 202 -5.17 -11.87 15.89
CA HIS A 202 -5.77 -12.30 17.16
C HIS A 202 -5.21 -11.59 18.41
N LEU A 203 -4.08 -10.88 18.30
CA LEU A 203 -3.48 -10.09 19.38
C LEU A 203 -3.92 -8.63 19.39
N PHE A 204 -4.45 -8.12 18.28
CA PHE A 204 -4.74 -6.68 18.09
C PHE A 204 -6.23 -6.43 17.84
N ASP A 205 -6.74 -5.30 18.29
CA ASP A 205 -8.07 -4.79 17.93
C ASP A 205 -8.04 -3.97 16.65
N VAL A 206 -6.92 -3.26 16.42
CA VAL A 206 -6.70 -2.38 15.27
C VAL A 206 -5.30 -2.55 14.68
N VAL A 207 -5.22 -2.63 13.36
CA VAL A 207 -3.97 -2.60 12.57
C VAL A 207 -3.98 -1.35 11.68
N ALA A 208 -3.02 -0.45 11.85
CA ALA A 208 -3.01 0.86 11.19
C ALA A 208 -1.71 1.12 10.39
N PRO A 209 -1.53 0.50 9.21
CA PRO A 209 -0.34 0.72 8.39
C PRO A 209 -0.44 2.05 7.64
N LEU A 210 0.55 2.94 7.82
CA LEU A 210 0.56 4.26 7.18
C LEU A 210 1.76 4.41 6.21
N GLY A 211 1.52 4.91 5.00
CA GLY A 211 2.57 5.26 4.03
C GLY A 211 3.47 4.09 3.67
N GLY A 212 2.91 2.89 3.68
CA GLY A 212 3.57 1.62 3.41
C GLY A 212 2.69 0.38 3.68
N PRO A 213 1.36 0.40 3.51
CA PRO A 213 0.57 -0.83 3.61
C PRO A 213 1.00 -1.74 2.47
N VAL A 214 1.72 -2.81 2.80
CA VAL A 214 2.15 -3.76 1.77
C VAL A 214 0.99 -4.65 1.39
N ASP A 215 0.82 -4.78 0.09
CA ASP A 215 0.14 -5.87 -0.58
C ASP A 215 1.22 -6.51 -1.46
N TRP A 216 1.82 -7.61 -1.00
CA TRP A 216 3.00 -8.13 -1.70
C TRP A 216 2.63 -8.76 -3.04
N THR A 217 1.40 -9.25 -3.19
CA THR A 217 0.89 -9.75 -4.48
C THR A 217 0.92 -8.63 -5.53
N TRP A 218 0.30 -7.49 -5.24
CA TRP A 218 0.32 -6.36 -6.17
C TRP A 218 1.70 -5.70 -6.30
N LEU A 219 2.41 -5.46 -5.19
CA LEU A 219 3.72 -4.79 -5.21
C LEU A 219 4.78 -5.59 -5.97
N LEU A 220 4.76 -6.92 -5.90
CA LEU A 220 5.70 -7.75 -6.66
C LEU A 220 5.36 -7.79 -8.14
N HIS A 221 4.07 -7.83 -8.50
CA HIS A 221 3.64 -7.63 -9.89
C HIS A 221 4.11 -6.27 -10.43
N HIS A 222 3.92 -5.19 -9.66
CA HIS A 222 4.40 -3.86 -10.05
C HIS A 222 5.94 -3.80 -10.11
N LEU A 223 6.65 -4.48 -9.21
CA LEU A 223 8.11 -4.59 -9.27
C LEU A 223 8.56 -5.24 -10.60
N GLU A 224 7.94 -6.37 -10.94
CA GLU A 224 8.25 -7.17 -12.11
C GLU A 224 7.94 -6.43 -13.41
N ASN A 225 6.74 -5.84 -13.53
CA ASN A 225 6.23 -5.23 -14.77
C ASN A 225 6.49 -3.73 -14.90
N ASN A 226 7.04 -3.08 -13.87
CA ASN A 226 7.49 -1.69 -13.93
C ASN A 226 8.95 -1.52 -13.49
N HIS A 227 9.28 -1.75 -12.23
CA HIS A 227 10.62 -1.42 -11.71
C HIS A 227 11.75 -2.22 -12.36
N MET A 228 11.48 -3.44 -12.83
CA MET A 228 12.44 -4.28 -13.56
C MET A 228 12.20 -4.32 -15.08
N ALA A 229 11.14 -3.66 -15.55
CA ALA A 229 10.72 -3.66 -16.95
C ALA A 229 11.34 -2.49 -17.75
N GLY A 230 10.82 -2.26 -18.95
CA GLY A 230 11.27 -1.23 -19.88
C GLY A 230 12.01 -1.76 -21.11
N PHE A 231 12.13 -3.08 -21.24
CA PHE A 231 12.86 -3.76 -22.30
C PHE A 231 11.92 -4.59 -23.16
N ARG A 232 12.22 -4.67 -24.45
CA ARG A 232 11.41 -5.43 -25.41
C ARG A 232 11.87 -6.89 -25.44
N PRO A 233 10.97 -7.87 -25.29
CA PRO A 233 11.30 -9.28 -25.48
C PRO A 233 11.85 -9.56 -26.89
N ILE A 234 12.76 -10.51 -27.00
CA ILE A 234 13.39 -10.97 -28.24
C ILE A 234 12.92 -12.37 -28.60
N ALA A 235 12.88 -12.68 -29.90
CA ALA A 235 12.52 -14.01 -30.37
C ALA A 235 13.74 -14.95 -30.42
N PRO A 236 13.54 -16.29 -30.37
CA PRO A 236 14.59 -17.24 -30.68
C PRO A 236 15.24 -16.97 -32.06
N GLY A 237 16.56 -17.06 -32.12
CA GLY A 237 17.42 -16.75 -33.26
C GLY A 237 17.80 -15.27 -33.39
N THR A 238 17.44 -14.42 -32.42
CA THR A 238 17.81 -13.00 -32.43
C THR A 238 19.32 -12.82 -32.26
N THR A 239 19.89 -11.94 -33.07
CA THR A 239 21.31 -11.57 -33.03
C THR A 239 21.48 -10.13 -32.54
N ILE A 240 22.67 -9.80 -32.02
CA ILE A 240 22.97 -8.47 -31.46
C ILE A 240 22.62 -7.30 -32.40
N ASP A 241 22.84 -7.45 -33.71
CA ASP A 241 22.54 -6.41 -34.71
C ASP A 241 21.04 -6.08 -34.84
N GLN A 242 20.16 -6.91 -34.27
CA GLN A 242 18.71 -6.73 -34.27
C GLN A 242 18.19 -6.10 -32.96
N ILE A 243 19.06 -5.96 -31.96
CA ILE A 243 18.70 -5.45 -30.63
C ILE A 243 19.11 -3.98 -30.52
N PRO A 244 18.18 -3.05 -30.28
CA PRO A 244 18.51 -1.65 -30.01
C PRO A 244 19.44 -1.56 -28.80
N GLN A 245 20.56 -0.83 -28.95
CA GLN A 245 21.54 -0.63 -27.86
C GLN A 245 21.31 0.67 -27.08
N SER A 246 20.32 1.46 -27.48
CA SER A 246 19.94 2.70 -26.80
C SER A 246 18.44 2.92 -26.94
N ALA A 247 17.84 3.57 -25.95
CA ALA A 247 16.42 3.86 -25.96
C ALA A 247 16.09 4.92 -27.03
N THR A 248 14.88 4.84 -27.60
CA THR A 248 14.41 5.90 -28.51
C THR A 248 14.07 7.14 -27.68
N SER A 249 14.70 8.27 -27.98
CA SER A 249 14.38 9.54 -27.31
C SER A 249 12.98 10.02 -27.69
N CYS A 250 12.26 10.59 -26.73
CA CYS A 250 10.89 11.06 -26.93
C CYS A 250 10.65 12.44 -26.29
N THR A 251 9.67 13.15 -26.83
CA THR A 251 9.06 14.36 -26.25
C THR A 251 7.60 14.12 -25.90
N THR A 252 6.96 13.18 -26.58
CA THR A 252 5.59 12.73 -26.33
C THR A 252 5.46 11.24 -26.63
N LYS A 253 4.38 10.60 -26.18
CA LYS A 253 4.03 9.21 -26.54
C LYS A 253 4.01 8.96 -28.06
N ALA A 254 3.75 9.97 -28.88
CA ALA A 254 3.71 9.83 -30.35
C ALA A 254 5.09 9.56 -30.97
N ASP A 255 6.18 9.80 -30.24
CA ASP A 255 7.54 9.48 -30.68
C ASP A 255 7.89 7.99 -30.46
N CYS A 256 7.12 7.29 -29.64
CA CYS A 256 7.36 5.90 -29.24
C CYS A 256 6.55 4.90 -30.08
N ALA A 257 6.95 3.62 -30.03
CA ALA A 257 6.12 2.56 -30.57
C ALA A 257 4.76 2.51 -29.86
N THR A 258 3.77 1.90 -30.51
CA THR A 258 2.39 1.85 -29.98
C THR A 258 2.32 1.20 -28.59
N ASP A 259 3.20 0.23 -28.35
CA ASP A 259 3.38 -0.54 -27.13
C ASP A 259 4.45 0.01 -26.17
N GLU A 260 4.96 1.22 -26.40
CA GLU A 260 6.02 1.84 -25.56
C GLU A 260 5.58 3.17 -24.95
N GLN A 261 5.83 3.40 -23.66
CA GLN A 261 5.53 4.66 -22.99
C GLN A 261 6.71 5.65 -23.10
N CYS A 262 6.40 6.94 -23.24
CA CYS A 262 7.40 8.01 -23.16
C CYS A 262 7.52 8.47 -21.70
N LEU A 263 8.62 8.12 -21.03
CA LEU A 263 8.87 8.51 -19.62
C LEU A 263 10.01 9.53 -19.52
N GLY A 264 9.92 10.44 -18.54
CA GLY A 264 10.95 11.45 -18.26
C GLY A 264 11.04 12.62 -19.24
N ALA A 265 10.09 12.75 -20.18
CA ALA A 265 10.02 13.91 -21.06
C ALA A 265 9.47 15.14 -20.31
N THR A 266 10.23 16.23 -20.31
CA THR A 266 9.86 17.49 -19.67
C THR A 266 10.08 18.66 -20.63
N SER A 267 9.69 19.87 -20.21
CA SER A 267 10.01 21.09 -20.97
C SER A 267 11.52 21.36 -21.10
N SER A 268 12.35 20.75 -20.24
CA SER A 268 13.80 20.96 -20.15
C SER A 268 14.65 19.76 -20.57
N ALA A 269 14.09 18.56 -20.66
CA ALA A 269 14.80 17.34 -21.03
C ALA A 269 13.93 16.42 -21.91
N SER A 270 14.56 15.73 -22.86
CA SER A 270 13.90 14.67 -23.62
C SER A 270 13.76 13.42 -22.77
N GLY A 271 12.62 12.74 -22.86
CA GLY A 271 12.43 11.43 -22.25
C GLY A 271 12.97 10.30 -23.13
N SER A 272 12.62 9.07 -22.74
CA SER A 272 12.90 7.85 -23.49
C SER A 272 11.67 6.95 -23.59
N CYS A 273 11.61 6.18 -24.68
CA CYS A 273 10.57 5.18 -24.91
C CYS A 273 10.92 3.86 -24.23
N PHE A 274 10.01 3.37 -23.40
CA PHE A 274 10.17 2.11 -22.65
C PHE A 274 9.01 1.17 -22.93
N TYR A 275 9.32 -0.12 -23.06
CA TYR A 275 8.30 -1.18 -23.15
C TYR A 275 7.80 -1.49 -21.75
N VAL A 276 6.73 -0.79 -21.35
CA VAL A 276 6.02 -0.95 -20.07
C VAL A 276 4.53 -0.80 -20.31
N GLU A 277 3.74 -1.51 -19.53
CA GLU A 277 2.29 -1.38 -19.60
C GLU A 277 1.86 0.01 -19.11
N PRO A 278 0.81 0.60 -19.71
CA PRO A 278 0.23 1.81 -19.16
C PRO A 278 -0.37 1.51 -17.78
N ALA A 279 -0.14 2.39 -16.82
CA ALA A 279 -0.89 2.41 -15.56
C ALA A 279 -2.39 2.39 -15.86
N ASP A 280 -3.08 1.41 -15.30
CA ASP A 280 -4.50 1.19 -15.56
C ASP A 280 -5.34 1.55 -14.34
N GLU A 281 -4.75 1.57 -13.13
CA GLU A 281 -5.43 1.93 -11.89
C GLU A 281 -5.47 3.43 -11.58
N ALA A 282 -6.50 3.84 -10.82
CA ALA A 282 -6.63 5.24 -10.42
C ALA A 282 -5.48 5.64 -9.51
N TYR A 283 -4.83 6.75 -9.84
CA TYR A 283 -3.63 7.29 -9.16
C TYR A 283 -2.34 6.48 -9.33
N GLU A 284 -2.36 5.37 -10.05
CA GLU A 284 -1.13 4.65 -10.39
C GLU A 284 -0.26 5.48 -11.34
N HIS A 285 1.06 5.34 -11.19
CA HIS A 285 2.03 5.81 -12.17
C HIS A 285 3.00 4.69 -12.54
N ALA A 286 3.29 4.61 -13.84
CA ALA A 286 4.24 3.64 -14.38
C ALA A 286 5.67 3.96 -13.96
N SER A 287 6.54 2.96 -14.05
CA SER A 287 8.00 3.11 -13.95
C SER A 287 8.68 2.13 -14.89
N ALA A 288 9.93 2.40 -15.23
CA ALA A 288 10.79 1.45 -15.95
C ALA A 288 12.12 1.34 -15.18
N PHE A 289 12.90 0.27 -15.36
CA PHE A 289 14.18 0.12 -14.67
C PHE A 289 15.09 1.35 -14.83
N ASN A 290 15.15 1.91 -16.05
CA ASN A 290 15.96 3.09 -16.35
C ASN A 290 15.33 4.43 -15.92
N ALA A 291 14.07 4.44 -15.50
CA ALA A 291 13.30 5.64 -15.19
C ALA A 291 12.30 5.35 -14.05
N TRP A 292 12.81 5.28 -12.82
CA TRP A 292 11.95 5.13 -11.65
C TRP A 292 11.34 6.46 -11.24
N TRP A 293 10.11 6.40 -10.77
CA TRP A 293 9.43 7.55 -10.21
C TRP A 293 10.17 8.09 -8.97
N TYR A 294 10.55 9.36 -9.02
CA TYR A 294 10.96 10.16 -7.89
C TYR A 294 10.77 11.63 -8.21
N GLU A 295 9.76 12.23 -7.62
CA GLU A 295 9.40 13.61 -7.93
C GLU A 295 10.17 14.62 -7.07
N ILE A 296 10.70 15.66 -7.71
CA ILE A 296 11.45 16.75 -7.09
C ILE A 296 10.67 18.07 -7.25
N PRO A 297 10.58 18.93 -6.20
CA PRO A 297 11.26 18.84 -4.90
C PRO A 297 10.79 17.71 -3.98
N GLY A 298 11.74 16.96 -3.41
CA GLY A 298 11.46 15.75 -2.63
C GLY A 298 11.13 15.96 -1.14
N LYS A 299 10.52 17.08 -0.75
CA LYS A 299 10.33 17.42 0.68
C LYS A 299 9.35 16.50 1.41
N GLY A 300 8.42 15.89 0.69
CA GLY A 300 7.44 14.97 1.24
C GLY A 300 7.84 13.51 1.16
N HIS A 301 9.04 13.18 0.66
CA HIS A 301 9.49 11.79 0.60
C HIS A 301 9.94 11.25 1.96
N GLY A 302 10.45 12.09 2.86
CA GLY A 302 10.98 11.63 4.16
C GLY A 302 12.33 10.89 4.08
N GLY A 303 12.92 10.79 2.89
CA GLY A 303 14.22 10.20 2.59
C GLY A 303 14.67 10.63 1.20
N SER A 304 15.90 10.27 0.78
CA SER A 304 16.38 10.65 -0.56
C SER A 304 15.94 9.67 -1.64
N PHE A 305 15.76 8.39 -1.29
CA PHE A 305 15.33 7.29 -2.17
C PHE A 305 16.00 7.35 -3.55
N ASN A 306 17.27 7.72 -3.60
CA ASN A 306 18.04 7.61 -4.83
C ASN A 306 18.21 6.13 -5.22
N ARG A 307 18.69 5.86 -6.43
CA ARG A 307 18.82 4.47 -6.91
C ARG A 307 19.62 3.59 -5.95
N ALA A 308 20.71 4.06 -5.34
CA ALA A 308 21.47 3.27 -4.37
C ALA A 308 20.66 2.93 -3.10
N GLU A 309 19.81 3.85 -2.62
CA GLU A 309 18.89 3.56 -1.51
C GLU A 309 17.78 2.56 -1.89
N TYR A 310 17.25 2.61 -3.12
CA TYR A 310 16.32 1.61 -3.64
C TYR A 310 16.95 0.22 -3.69
N LEU A 311 18.16 0.13 -4.26
CA LEU A 311 18.92 -1.12 -4.31
C LEU A 311 19.15 -1.66 -2.90
N GLN A 312 19.51 -0.79 -1.96
CA GLN A 312 19.63 -1.16 -0.54
C GLN A 312 18.32 -1.72 0.05
N ILE A 313 17.16 -1.15 -0.28
CA ILE A 313 15.85 -1.67 0.12
C ILE A 313 15.60 -3.06 -0.45
N PHE A 314 15.84 -3.26 -1.75
CA PHE A 314 15.67 -4.57 -2.37
C PHE A 314 16.59 -5.63 -1.77
N ARG A 315 17.83 -5.24 -1.41
CA ARG A 315 18.78 -6.10 -0.70
C ARG A 315 18.25 -6.52 0.66
N ASP A 316 17.80 -5.58 1.49
CA ASP A 316 17.23 -5.92 2.80
C ASP A 316 15.98 -6.80 2.67
N LEU A 317 15.08 -6.48 1.74
CA LEU A 317 13.91 -7.31 1.43
C LEU A 317 14.31 -8.73 1.02
N ALA A 318 15.32 -8.90 0.16
CA ALA A 318 15.82 -10.21 -0.23
C ALA A 318 16.50 -10.95 0.94
N LEU A 319 17.19 -10.25 1.84
CA LEU A 319 17.74 -10.87 3.05
C LEU A 319 16.62 -11.32 4.01
N MET A 320 15.49 -10.61 4.06
CA MET A 320 14.36 -10.99 4.91
C MET A 320 13.53 -12.11 4.29
N PHE A 321 13.22 -12.04 3.01
CA PHE A 321 12.20 -12.88 2.38
C PHE A 321 12.77 -13.84 1.32
N GLY A 322 14.03 -13.68 0.93
CA GLY A 322 14.60 -14.34 -0.25
C GLY A 322 14.38 -13.51 -1.51
N ASN A 323 15.05 -13.87 -2.59
CA ASN A 323 14.94 -13.17 -3.86
C ASN A 323 13.65 -13.57 -4.58
N PRO A 324 12.71 -12.65 -4.87
CA PRO A 324 11.45 -13.03 -5.50
C PRO A 324 11.55 -13.22 -7.02
N VAL A 325 12.61 -12.73 -7.66
CA VAL A 325 12.71 -12.58 -9.14
C VAL A 325 13.94 -13.25 -9.75
N GLY A 326 14.85 -13.77 -8.93
CA GLY A 326 16.18 -14.22 -9.38
C GLY A 326 16.30 -15.71 -9.75
N GLY A 327 15.24 -16.50 -9.74
CA GLY A 327 15.34 -17.96 -9.88
C GLY A 327 15.84 -18.69 -8.62
N TYR A 328 15.89 -20.01 -8.68
CA TYR A 328 16.21 -20.86 -7.53
C TYR A 328 17.71 -20.93 -7.24
N ASN A 329 18.13 -20.45 -6.06
CA ASN A 329 19.51 -20.59 -5.55
C ASN A 329 19.51 -21.29 -4.18
N ALA A 330 19.90 -22.57 -4.18
CA ALA A 330 19.87 -23.41 -2.98
C ALA A 330 20.92 -23.00 -1.91
N GLU A 331 22.05 -22.40 -2.32
CA GLU A 331 23.12 -22.02 -1.39
C GLU A 331 22.84 -20.66 -0.74
N ALA A 332 22.23 -19.74 -1.49
CA ALA A 332 21.87 -18.41 -1.03
C ALA A 332 20.52 -17.98 -1.62
N PRO A 333 19.38 -18.30 -0.95
CA PRO A 333 18.03 -18.00 -1.45
C PRO A 333 17.73 -16.50 -1.67
N PHE A 334 18.59 -15.62 -1.18
CA PHE A 334 18.52 -14.17 -1.35
C PHE A 334 19.31 -13.66 -2.57
N LEU A 335 20.01 -14.53 -3.30
CA LEU A 335 20.74 -14.23 -4.53
C LEU A 335 20.09 -14.92 -5.75
N PRO A 336 20.29 -14.40 -6.97
CA PRO A 336 19.84 -15.06 -8.19
C PRO A 336 20.45 -16.45 -8.41
N ALA A 337 19.80 -17.27 -9.23
CA ALA A 337 20.24 -18.60 -9.62
C ALA A 337 21.67 -18.57 -10.20
N GLY A 338 22.50 -19.50 -9.72
CA GLY A 338 23.89 -19.64 -10.15
C GLY A 338 24.88 -18.65 -9.54
N VAL A 339 24.43 -17.56 -8.89
CA VAL A 339 25.34 -16.61 -8.24
C VAL A 339 26.02 -17.28 -7.05
N ASP A 340 27.36 -17.24 -7.05
CA ASP A 340 28.18 -17.77 -5.97
C ASP A 340 28.25 -16.73 -4.83
N PRO A 341 27.74 -17.04 -3.61
CA PRO A 341 27.74 -16.10 -2.49
C PRO A 341 29.13 -15.71 -2.00
N HIS A 342 30.18 -16.46 -2.39
CA HIS A 342 31.57 -16.18 -2.04
C HIS A 342 32.37 -15.51 -3.17
N HIS A 343 31.74 -15.23 -4.32
CA HIS A 343 32.39 -14.52 -5.40
C HIS A 343 32.72 -13.07 -4.97
N PRO A 344 33.84 -12.47 -5.42
CA PRO A 344 34.20 -11.09 -5.06
C PRO A 344 33.14 -10.02 -5.41
N SER A 345 32.22 -10.29 -6.34
CA SER A 345 31.06 -9.41 -6.60
C SER A 345 30.01 -9.42 -5.47
N GLN A 346 30.07 -10.40 -4.58
CA GLN A 346 29.24 -10.54 -3.38
C GLN A 346 30.01 -10.17 -2.11
N VAL A 347 31.29 -10.56 -1.99
CA VAL A 347 32.06 -10.43 -0.75
C VAL A 347 33.08 -9.30 -0.71
N GLY A 348 33.33 -8.61 -1.84
CA GLY A 348 34.29 -7.50 -1.92
C GLY A 348 35.75 -7.91 -1.73
N ASP A 349 36.61 -6.93 -1.40
CA ASP A 349 38.04 -7.11 -1.14
C ASP A 349 38.36 -7.21 0.38
N HIS A 350 37.44 -6.78 1.23
CA HIS A 350 37.55 -6.85 2.68
C HIS A 350 37.74 -8.29 3.19
N PRO A 351 38.51 -8.49 4.28
CA PRO A 351 38.80 -9.81 4.82
C PRO A 351 37.55 -10.48 5.41
N GLY A 352 37.50 -11.82 5.37
CA GLY A 352 36.48 -12.59 6.09
C GLY A 352 35.05 -12.38 5.59
N ASP A 353 34.89 -12.04 4.31
CA ASP A 353 33.61 -11.79 3.64
C ASP A 353 32.78 -10.67 4.28
N GLU A 354 33.43 -9.70 4.93
CA GLU A 354 32.80 -8.58 5.66
C GLU A 354 31.90 -7.68 4.78
N CYS A 355 32.07 -7.70 3.45
CA CYS A 355 31.21 -6.95 2.53
C CYS A 355 30.03 -7.75 1.95
N SER A 356 29.86 -9.02 2.36
CA SER A 356 28.67 -9.80 2.04
C SER A 356 27.42 -9.13 2.62
N ILE A 357 27.38 -9.05 3.96
CA ILE A 357 26.34 -8.37 4.74
C ILE A 357 27.02 -7.50 5.80
N TYR A 358 26.65 -6.23 5.85
CA TYR A 358 27.17 -5.24 6.80
C TYR A 358 26.02 -4.36 7.28
N VAL A 359 26.07 -3.89 8.53
CA VAL A 359 25.01 -3.01 9.08
C VAL A 359 25.28 -1.56 8.71
N ASP A 360 24.22 -0.83 8.34
CA ASP A 360 24.19 0.62 8.18
C ASP A 360 24.60 1.30 9.49
N PRO A 361 25.61 2.19 9.49
CA PRO A 361 26.15 2.77 10.72
C PRO A 361 25.09 3.47 11.58
N TYR A 362 25.15 3.25 12.89
CA TYR A 362 24.30 3.92 13.89
C TYR A 362 25.12 4.33 15.12
N GLU A 363 24.52 5.19 15.97
CA GLU A 363 25.19 5.65 17.19
C GLU A 363 25.56 4.47 18.10
N GLY A 364 26.86 4.31 18.38
CA GLY A 364 27.39 3.19 19.17
C GLY A 364 28.16 2.16 18.35
N LEU A 365 28.01 2.13 17.03
CA LEU A 365 28.92 1.39 16.14
C LEU A 365 30.26 2.13 16.01
N GLY A 366 31.36 1.38 16.06
CA GLY A 366 32.71 1.93 15.88
C GLY A 366 32.96 2.44 14.46
N PRO A 367 34.08 3.16 14.23
CA PRO A 367 34.39 3.76 12.93
C PRO A 367 34.54 2.73 11.78
N GLU A 368 34.83 1.48 12.12
CA GLU A 368 34.94 0.37 11.15
C GLU A 368 33.62 0.11 10.39
N ALA A 369 32.47 0.37 11.02
CA ALA A 369 31.17 0.22 10.35
C ALA A 369 30.99 1.25 9.22
N SER A 370 31.39 2.49 9.45
CA SER A 370 31.35 3.54 8.41
C SER A 370 32.31 3.23 7.26
N GLU A 371 33.50 2.71 7.56
CA GLU A 371 34.46 2.30 6.53
C GLU A 371 33.89 1.19 5.64
N LYS A 372 33.29 0.15 6.23
CA LYS A 372 32.61 -0.93 5.49
C LYS A 372 31.47 -0.38 4.63
N TYR A 373 30.59 0.42 5.23
CA TYR A 373 29.44 1.01 4.53
C TYR A 373 29.86 1.84 3.30
N ASP A 374 30.93 2.64 3.41
CA ASP A 374 31.42 3.50 2.33
C ASP A 374 32.18 2.71 1.23
N ASN A 375 32.88 1.64 1.58
CA ASN A 375 33.78 0.93 0.66
C ASN A 375 33.15 -0.33 0.02
N CYS A 376 32.35 -1.09 0.76
CA CYS A 376 31.85 -2.40 0.32
C CYS A 376 31.12 -2.37 -1.04
N PRO A 377 30.20 -1.42 -1.30
CA PRO A 377 29.59 -1.29 -2.63
C PRO A 377 30.62 -1.12 -3.75
N THR A 378 31.59 -0.22 -3.55
CA THR A 378 32.63 0.08 -4.55
C THR A 378 33.54 -1.11 -4.79
N GLU A 379 33.90 -1.85 -3.75
CA GLU A 379 34.73 -3.05 -3.88
C GLU A 379 34.04 -4.15 -4.69
N ARG A 380 32.78 -4.41 -4.37
CA ARG A 380 31.97 -5.40 -5.08
C ARG A 380 31.78 -5.05 -6.55
N CYS A 381 31.59 -3.77 -6.87
CA CYS A 381 31.46 -3.29 -8.25
C CYS A 381 32.74 -3.36 -9.09
N LYS A 382 33.89 -3.75 -8.53
CA LYS A 382 35.10 -4.06 -9.32
C LYS A 382 35.01 -5.41 -10.03
N TYR A 383 34.09 -6.26 -9.59
CA TYR A 383 34.01 -7.66 -9.99
C TYR A 383 32.67 -7.96 -10.64
N VAL A 384 32.72 -8.78 -11.68
CA VAL A 384 31.55 -9.24 -12.42
C VAL A 384 31.64 -10.75 -12.54
N GLN A 385 30.57 -11.42 -12.15
CA GLN A 385 30.38 -12.83 -12.43
C GLN A 385 29.62 -12.95 -13.75
N THR A 386 30.07 -13.85 -14.63
CA THR A 386 29.49 -14.05 -15.97
C THR A 386 29.02 -15.49 -16.13
N PHE A 387 27.78 -15.65 -16.54
CA PHE A 387 27.11 -16.91 -16.78
C PHE A 387 26.94 -17.13 -18.28
N GLN A 388 26.94 -18.39 -18.70
CA GLN A 388 26.83 -18.82 -20.09
C GLN A 388 25.76 -19.89 -20.19
N ASN A 389 25.06 -19.96 -21.33
CA ASN A 389 23.89 -20.83 -21.50
C ASN A 389 22.86 -20.57 -20.39
N TYR A 390 22.66 -19.29 -20.06
CA TYR A 390 21.64 -18.85 -19.12
C TYR A 390 20.41 -18.46 -19.94
N TYR A 391 19.35 -19.25 -19.85
CA TYR A 391 18.15 -19.07 -20.65
C TYR A 391 17.16 -18.15 -19.92
N ASP A 392 16.34 -17.48 -20.70
CA ASP A 392 15.24 -16.61 -20.26
C ASP A 392 14.31 -16.43 -21.46
N ASP A 393 13.03 -16.70 -21.31
CA ASP A 393 12.07 -16.75 -22.40
C ASP A 393 11.84 -15.41 -23.09
N GLU A 394 12.03 -14.31 -22.38
CA GLU A 394 11.86 -12.95 -22.89
C GLU A 394 13.13 -12.38 -23.50
N PHE A 395 14.27 -12.54 -22.84
CA PHE A 395 15.47 -11.74 -23.11
C PHE A 395 16.69 -12.57 -23.51
N ASN A 396 16.69 -13.89 -23.30
CA ASN A 396 17.78 -14.76 -23.76
C ASN A 396 17.30 -16.17 -24.13
N PRO A 397 16.33 -16.32 -25.07
CA PRO A 397 15.64 -17.60 -25.29
C PRO A 397 16.55 -18.69 -25.87
N ASP A 398 17.68 -18.32 -26.48
CA ASP A 398 18.69 -19.27 -26.98
C ASP A 398 19.87 -19.49 -26.02
N GLY A 399 19.90 -18.78 -24.87
CA GLY A 399 21.04 -18.78 -23.94
C GLY A 399 22.35 -18.29 -24.56
N THR A 400 22.26 -17.53 -25.67
CA THR A 400 23.40 -17.14 -26.51
C THR A 400 24.18 -15.96 -25.93
N PHE A 401 23.49 -15.05 -25.25
CA PHE A 401 24.12 -13.89 -24.64
C PHE A 401 24.63 -14.22 -23.23
N PRO A 402 25.80 -13.71 -22.83
CA PRO A 402 26.24 -13.78 -21.45
C PRO A 402 25.23 -13.11 -20.51
N VAL A 403 25.08 -13.65 -19.31
CA VAL A 403 24.31 -13.02 -18.22
C VAL A 403 25.29 -12.64 -17.12
N ILE A 404 25.12 -11.48 -16.48
CA ILE A 404 26.10 -10.91 -15.55
C ILE A 404 25.48 -10.39 -14.24
N THR A 405 26.26 -10.45 -13.17
CA THR A 405 26.06 -9.57 -12.01
C THR A 405 26.49 -8.15 -12.38
N PHE A 406 25.78 -7.12 -11.94
CA PHE A 406 26.07 -5.73 -12.34
C PHE A 406 25.89 -4.72 -11.21
N CYS A 407 26.26 -3.47 -11.49
CA CYS A 407 26.10 -2.34 -10.59
C CYS A 407 25.26 -1.22 -11.21
N ASP A 408 24.62 -0.45 -10.34
CA ASP A 408 23.83 0.74 -10.62
C ASP A 408 24.07 1.74 -9.46
N GLY A 409 23.12 2.60 -9.09
CA GLY A 409 23.33 3.71 -8.16
C GLY A 409 23.54 5.05 -8.88
N SER A 410 22.93 5.25 -10.06
CA SER A 410 22.96 6.57 -10.71
C SER A 410 22.45 7.66 -9.75
N PRO A 411 23.11 8.84 -9.75
CA PRO A 411 22.58 9.99 -9.04
C PRO A 411 21.24 10.42 -9.65
N GLN A 412 20.41 11.07 -8.86
CA GLN A 412 19.16 11.65 -9.37
C GLN A 412 19.44 12.76 -10.40
N ASP A 413 18.59 12.83 -11.41
CA ASP A 413 18.57 13.91 -12.41
C ASP A 413 17.23 14.64 -12.33
N GLU A 414 17.25 15.83 -11.71
CA GLU A 414 16.06 16.66 -11.53
C GLU A 414 15.43 17.10 -12.85
N ALA A 415 16.17 17.09 -13.96
CA ALA A 415 15.66 17.49 -15.27
C ALA A 415 14.57 16.54 -15.80
N HIS A 416 14.51 15.31 -15.27
CA HIS A 416 13.55 14.27 -15.63
C HIS A 416 12.38 14.13 -14.65
N THR A 417 12.26 15.01 -13.63
CA THR A 417 11.15 14.97 -12.67
C THR A 417 9.78 14.90 -13.39
N PRO A 418 8.88 13.96 -13.02
CA PRO A 418 8.86 13.15 -11.81
C PRO A 418 9.63 11.81 -11.87
N TYR A 419 10.45 11.56 -12.89
CA TYR A 419 11.28 10.36 -13.04
C TYR A 419 12.75 10.65 -12.71
N ALA A 420 13.02 11.39 -11.62
CA ALA A 420 14.37 11.86 -11.35
C ALA A 420 15.34 10.71 -10.95
N ASN A 421 14.84 9.53 -10.60
CA ASN A 421 15.67 8.32 -10.42
C ASN A 421 16.05 7.70 -11.79
N TRP A 422 16.74 8.50 -12.59
CA TRP A 422 17.14 8.19 -13.96
C TRP A 422 18.44 7.39 -14.00
N TRP A 423 18.47 6.33 -14.81
CA TRP A 423 19.68 5.53 -15.02
C TRP A 423 20.68 6.24 -15.93
N THR A 424 21.97 6.05 -15.66
CA THR A 424 23.08 6.60 -16.45
C THR A 424 24.22 5.60 -16.55
N PRO A 425 24.98 5.58 -17.66
CA PRO A 425 26.08 4.64 -17.85
C PRO A 425 27.21 4.84 -16.83
N GLU A 426 27.44 6.06 -16.33
CA GLU A 426 28.45 6.35 -15.30
C GLU A 426 28.00 6.05 -13.86
N GLY A 427 26.74 5.65 -13.68
CA GLY A 427 26.09 5.46 -12.38
C GLY A 427 26.38 4.15 -11.67
N GLN A 428 27.19 3.27 -12.24
CA GLN A 428 27.38 1.87 -11.79
C GLN A 428 28.32 1.75 -10.58
N ARG A 429 27.87 2.17 -9.40
CA ARG A 429 28.68 2.29 -8.17
C ARG A 429 28.14 1.54 -6.96
N TYR A 430 26.99 0.90 -7.09
CA TYR A 430 26.30 0.18 -6.04
C TYR A 430 25.76 -1.15 -6.61
N PRO A 431 26.01 -2.29 -5.97
CA PRO A 431 25.65 -3.60 -6.52
C PRO A 431 24.13 -3.78 -6.58
N MET A 432 23.61 -4.17 -7.76
CA MET A 432 22.25 -4.69 -7.92
C MET A 432 22.31 -6.21 -7.75
N GLU A 433 22.53 -6.68 -6.51
CA GLU A 433 22.83 -8.10 -6.26
C GLU A 433 21.62 -9.02 -6.42
N VAL A 434 20.40 -8.47 -6.36
CA VAL A 434 19.15 -9.23 -6.41
C VAL A 434 18.68 -9.51 -7.84
N ALA A 435 19.37 -9.02 -8.86
CA ALA A 435 19.02 -9.27 -10.25
C ALA A 435 20.26 -9.53 -11.11
N LEU A 436 20.04 -10.14 -12.27
CA LEU A 436 21.05 -10.36 -13.30
C LEU A 436 20.68 -9.57 -14.55
N ALA A 437 21.68 -9.12 -15.30
CA ALA A 437 21.48 -8.46 -16.58
C ALA A 437 21.95 -9.34 -17.74
N VAL A 438 21.27 -9.26 -18.88
CA VAL A 438 21.72 -9.88 -20.14
C VAL A 438 22.72 -8.94 -20.82
N ASP A 439 24.00 -9.32 -20.84
CA ASP A 439 25.10 -8.57 -21.45
C ASP A 439 25.16 -8.86 -22.95
N TYR A 440 24.28 -8.18 -23.70
CA TYR A 440 24.07 -8.41 -25.12
C TYR A 440 25.34 -8.17 -25.94
N ASN A 441 26.17 -7.20 -25.56
CA ASN A 441 27.38 -6.87 -26.31
C ASN A 441 28.67 -7.54 -25.77
N GLY A 442 28.60 -8.20 -24.60
CA GLY A 442 29.68 -8.98 -24.01
C GLY A 442 30.79 -8.13 -23.40
N ASN A 443 30.51 -6.90 -22.98
CA ASN A 443 31.52 -5.99 -22.42
C ASN A 443 31.72 -6.14 -20.90
N GLY A 444 30.88 -6.94 -20.24
CA GLY A 444 30.91 -7.21 -18.80
C GLY A 444 30.34 -6.09 -17.94
N VAL A 445 29.53 -5.19 -18.51
CA VAL A 445 28.94 -4.02 -17.85
C VAL A 445 27.52 -3.85 -18.40
N ARG A 446 26.54 -3.58 -17.52
CA ARG A 446 25.16 -3.40 -18.00
C ARG A 446 25.02 -2.08 -18.77
N ASP A 447 24.56 -2.15 -20.00
CA ASP A 447 24.21 -1.00 -20.85
C ASP A 447 22.71 -0.66 -20.83
N GLU A 448 22.33 0.47 -21.46
CA GLU A 448 20.99 1.06 -21.33
C GLU A 448 19.86 0.08 -21.69
N MET A 449 20.00 -0.64 -22.79
CA MET A 449 18.97 -1.55 -23.32
C MET A 449 19.25 -3.03 -22.99
N GLU A 450 20.13 -3.27 -22.02
CA GLU A 450 20.37 -4.61 -21.50
C GLU A 450 19.36 -4.92 -20.38
N PRO A 451 18.49 -5.92 -20.59
CA PRO A 451 17.37 -6.23 -19.71
C PRO A 451 17.80 -6.99 -18.47
N LEU A 452 16.89 -7.05 -17.51
CA LEU A 452 17.05 -7.78 -16.27
C LEU A 452 16.25 -9.09 -16.34
N ILE A 453 16.85 -10.17 -15.86
CA ILE A 453 16.20 -11.49 -15.76
C ILE A 453 15.08 -11.45 -14.72
N ARG A 454 13.93 -12.05 -15.04
CA ARG A 454 12.74 -12.14 -14.20
C ARG A 454 12.28 -13.60 -14.10
N ALA A 455 12.93 -14.37 -13.24
CA ALA A 455 12.74 -15.82 -13.09
C ALA A 455 12.08 -16.18 -11.74
N GLY A 456 11.00 -15.47 -11.38
CA GLY A 456 10.31 -15.67 -10.09
C GLY A 456 9.37 -16.88 -10.06
N HIS A 457 8.78 -17.20 -11.19
CA HIS A 457 7.79 -18.25 -11.36
C HIS A 457 7.80 -18.77 -12.80
N GLU A 458 7.16 -19.92 -13.04
CA GLU A 458 6.91 -20.38 -14.40
C GLU A 458 5.96 -19.44 -15.16
N PRO A 459 6.02 -19.41 -16.50
CA PRO A 459 5.07 -18.62 -17.28
C PRO A 459 3.64 -19.16 -17.16
N TRP A 460 2.70 -18.34 -16.70
CA TRP A 460 1.28 -18.67 -16.56
C TRP A 460 0.39 -17.62 -17.23
N ASP A 461 -0.87 -17.97 -17.44
CA ASP A 461 -1.89 -17.06 -17.94
C ASP A 461 -2.89 -16.78 -16.81
N ASP A 462 -2.99 -15.52 -16.39
CA ASP A 462 -3.83 -15.04 -15.27
C ASP A 462 -5.29 -14.89 -15.69
N TRP A 463 -5.89 -16.03 -16.06
CA TRP A 463 -7.24 -16.14 -16.60
C TRP A 463 -8.22 -16.77 -15.62
N GLY A 464 -7.81 -16.97 -14.36
CA GLY A 464 -8.59 -17.73 -13.39
C GLY A 464 -8.70 -19.22 -13.73
N PRO A 465 -9.26 -20.03 -12.80
CA PRO A 465 -9.31 -21.49 -12.95
C PRO A 465 -10.16 -22.03 -14.11
N ASP A 466 -10.90 -21.18 -14.81
CA ASP A 466 -11.64 -21.58 -16.00
C ASP A 466 -10.77 -21.62 -17.27
N GLY A 467 -9.60 -20.96 -17.22
CA GLY A 467 -8.56 -20.96 -18.25
C GLY A 467 -8.96 -20.27 -19.54
N LEU A 468 -9.87 -19.28 -19.49
CA LEU A 468 -10.25 -18.47 -20.64
C LEU A 468 -10.19 -16.99 -20.29
N PRO A 469 -9.46 -16.16 -21.06
CA PRO A 469 -9.53 -14.73 -20.85
C PRO A 469 -10.91 -14.22 -21.27
N SER A 470 -11.35 -13.13 -20.64
CA SER A 470 -12.64 -12.48 -20.89
C SER A 470 -13.01 -12.35 -22.39
N GLU A 471 -12.08 -11.98 -23.28
CA GLU A 471 -12.35 -11.84 -24.73
C GLU A 471 -12.75 -13.15 -25.43
N MET A 472 -12.38 -14.29 -24.86
CA MET A 472 -12.65 -15.62 -25.41
C MET A 472 -13.92 -16.25 -24.83
N GLU A 473 -14.52 -15.61 -23.83
CA GLU A 473 -15.66 -16.14 -23.11
C GLU A 473 -16.99 -16.04 -23.88
N PRO A 474 -17.88 -17.06 -23.77
CA PRO A 474 -19.20 -17.01 -24.39
C PRO A 474 -20.08 -15.88 -23.82
N GLY A 475 -20.22 -14.80 -24.60
CA GLY A 475 -21.05 -13.65 -24.23
C GLY A 475 -20.27 -12.36 -24.08
N TYR A 476 -18.97 -12.37 -24.34
CA TYR A 476 -18.14 -11.18 -24.42
C TYR A 476 -18.64 -10.21 -25.51
N GLY A 477 -18.67 -8.93 -25.18
CA GLY A 477 -18.99 -7.84 -26.11
C GLY A 477 -19.17 -6.51 -25.39
N PRO A 478 -19.52 -5.43 -26.13
CA PRO A 478 -19.60 -4.08 -25.56
C PRO A 478 -20.56 -3.92 -24.37
N ASP A 479 -21.57 -4.80 -24.26
CA ASP A 479 -22.56 -4.79 -23.19
C ASP A 479 -22.22 -5.75 -22.03
N ASN A 480 -21.13 -6.52 -22.15
CA ASN A 480 -20.68 -7.53 -21.18
C ASN A 480 -19.19 -7.84 -21.42
N LEU A 481 -18.31 -7.11 -20.72
CA LEU A 481 -16.86 -7.21 -20.86
C LEU A 481 -16.27 -8.33 -19.98
N ASP A 482 -17.01 -8.79 -18.98
CA ASP A 482 -16.63 -9.85 -18.02
C ASP A 482 -17.76 -10.90 -17.95
N PRO A 483 -17.86 -11.83 -18.93
CA PRO A 483 -18.92 -12.85 -18.94
C PRO A 483 -18.92 -13.85 -17.79
N ALA A 484 -17.76 -14.32 -17.31
CA ALA A 484 -17.64 -15.20 -16.14
C ALA A 484 -17.90 -14.48 -14.82
N GLY A 485 -17.63 -13.17 -14.76
CA GLY A 485 -17.82 -12.36 -13.56
C GLY A 485 -16.61 -12.36 -12.63
N ASP A 486 -15.42 -12.70 -13.13
CA ASP A 486 -14.20 -12.98 -12.39
C ASP A 486 -13.02 -12.08 -12.75
N ASP A 487 -13.18 -11.06 -13.60
CA ASP A 487 -12.22 -9.95 -13.74
C ASP A 487 -11.94 -9.33 -12.37
N TYR A 488 -10.69 -9.37 -11.91
CA TYR A 488 -10.29 -8.78 -10.64
C TYR A 488 -10.26 -7.25 -10.71
N ASP A 489 -10.72 -6.60 -9.63
CA ASP A 489 -10.53 -5.18 -9.39
C ASP A 489 -10.61 -4.95 -7.87
N ALA A 490 -9.60 -4.32 -7.28
CA ALA A 490 -9.50 -4.14 -5.83
C ALA A 490 -10.73 -3.46 -5.19
N ARG A 491 -11.44 -2.62 -5.96
CA ARG A 491 -12.61 -1.85 -5.49
C ARG A 491 -13.93 -2.45 -5.95
N TYR A 492 -13.99 -2.88 -7.21
CA TYR A 492 -15.24 -3.29 -7.86
C TYR A 492 -15.41 -4.81 -7.89
N ASN A 493 -14.35 -5.60 -7.96
CA ASN A 493 -14.41 -7.07 -7.89
C ASN A 493 -13.23 -7.66 -7.12
N PRO A 494 -13.09 -7.38 -5.82
CA PRO A 494 -11.93 -7.84 -5.07
C PRO A 494 -11.88 -9.36 -4.93
N THR A 495 -12.89 -10.09 -5.41
CA THR A 495 -12.97 -11.56 -5.45
C THR A 495 -12.77 -12.17 -6.83
N GLY A 496 -12.54 -11.35 -7.86
CA GLY A 496 -12.10 -11.84 -9.16
C GLY A 496 -10.81 -12.64 -9.06
N LEU A 497 -10.57 -13.47 -10.06
CA LEU A 497 -9.43 -14.38 -10.20
C LEU A 497 -8.72 -14.20 -11.55
N GLU A 498 -9.35 -13.57 -12.55
CA GLU A 498 -8.67 -13.15 -13.78
C GLU A 498 -7.96 -11.81 -13.53
N ASN A 499 -6.67 -11.72 -13.85
CA ASN A 499 -5.81 -10.56 -13.61
C ASN A 499 -5.68 -10.17 -12.12
N ASP A 500 -5.67 -11.15 -11.20
CA ASP A 500 -5.47 -10.89 -9.76
C ASP A 500 -4.01 -10.94 -9.32
N HIS A 501 -3.11 -11.19 -10.27
CA HIS A 501 -1.66 -11.23 -10.17
C HIS A 501 -1.12 -12.37 -9.31
N ARG A 502 -1.94 -13.40 -9.07
CA ARG A 502 -1.55 -14.55 -8.27
C ARG A 502 -2.00 -15.86 -8.90
N TYR A 503 -1.08 -16.78 -9.15
CA TYR A 503 -1.47 -18.11 -9.61
C TYR A 503 -2.42 -18.83 -8.64
N GLN A 504 -3.46 -19.45 -9.20
CA GLN A 504 -4.39 -20.37 -8.56
C GLN A 504 -4.42 -21.74 -9.23
N GLU A 505 -4.64 -22.77 -8.41
CA GLU A 505 -4.77 -24.14 -8.90
C GLU A 505 -5.90 -24.24 -9.94
N GLY A 506 -5.53 -24.62 -11.16
CA GLY A 506 -6.44 -24.76 -12.30
C GLY A 506 -6.10 -23.84 -13.46
N GLU A 507 -5.35 -22.76 -13.21
CA GLU A 507 -4.93 -21.84 -14.25
C GLU A 507 -3.94 -22.47 -15.23
N PRO A 508 -3.97 -22.05 -16.52
CA PRO A 508 -3.01 -22.48 -17.51
C PRO A 508 -1.60 -22.01 -17.14
N PHE A 509 -0.65 -22.94 -17.11
CA PHE A 509 0.77 -22.62 -17.02
C PHE A 509 1.59 -23.47 -17.97
N ARG A 510 2.79 -22.98 -18.26
CA ARG A 510 3.79 -23.65 -19.08
C ARG A 510 4.84 -24.24 -18.14
N ASP A 511 4.82 -25.56 -18.02
CA ASP A 511 5.76 -26.38 -17.23
C ASP A 511 7.16 -26.41 -17.88
N PHE A 512 7.76 -25.22 -17.99
CA PHE A 512 9.04 -24.94 -18.65
C PHE A 512 10.12 -24.53 -17.63
N GLY A 513 9.82 -24.64 -16.34
CA GLY A 513 10.72 -24.21 -15.28
C GLY A 513 10.81 -22.68 -15.15
N LEU A 514 11.58 -22.24 -14.16
CA LEU A 514 11.71 -20.82 -13.79
C LEU A 514 12.39 -19.97 -14.86
N ASP A 515 13.11 -20.57 -15.82
CA ASP A 515 13.68 -19.81 -16.95
C ASP A 515 12.69 -19.61 -18.11
N GLY A 516 11.52 -20.27 -18.06
CA GLY A 516 10.43 -20.14 -19.02
C GLY A 516 10.70 -20.76 -20.39
N VAL A 517 11.85 -21.40 -20.61
CA VAL A 517 12.26 -21.91 -21.93
C VAL A 517 12.11 -23.43 -21.97
N PRO A 518 11.39 -24.01 -22.95
CA PRO A 518 11.24 -25.47 -23.01
C PRO A 518 12.53 -26.19 -23.40
N ASN A 519 12.77 -27.34 -22.79
CA ASN A 519 13.89 -28.27 -22.95
C ASN A 519 15.22 -27.75 -22.38
N THR A 520 15.19 -26.99 -21.29
CA THR A 520 16.34 -26.43 -20.60
C THR A 520 16.59 -27.04 -19.22
N ALA A 521 15.85 -28.05 -18.76
CA ALA A 521 15.95 -28.72 -17.44
C ALA A 521 17.35 -29.25 -17.06
N SER A 522 18.26 -29.35 -18.04
CA SER A 522 19.68 -29.70 -17.81
C SER A 522 20.58 -28.50 -17.46
N SER A 523 20.04 -27.28 -17.63
CA SER A 523 20.63 -26.02 -17.22
C SER A 523 20.76 -26.00 -15.70
N PRO A 524 21.89 -25.55 -15.14
CA PRO A 524 22.04 -25.41 -13.70
C PRO A 524 21.25 -24.24 -13.12
N TYR A 525 20.65 -23.40 -13.96
CA TYR A 525 19.90 -22.20 -13.56
C TYR A 525 18.38 -22.41 -13.63
N ASP A 526 17.94 -23.53 -14.21
CA ASP A 526 16.53 -23.86 -14.37
C ASP A 526 16.04 -24.82 -13.28
N HIS A 527 14.81 -24.61 -12.84
CA HIS A 527 14.15 -25.37 -11.79
C HIS A 527 12.66 -25.50 -12.10
N GLY A 528 12.10 -26.69 -11.94
CA GLY A 528 10.66 -26.94 -12.11
C GLY A 528 10.28 -27.61 -13.43
N GLU A 529 11.10 -27.53 -14.49
CA GLU A 529 10.66 -28.02 -15.81
C GLU A 529 10.26 -29.51 -15.81
N GLY A 530 9.05 -29.77 -16.28
CA GLY A 530 8.48 -31.07 -16.56
C GLY A 530 7.98 -31.83 -15.33
N ASP A 531 7.79 -31.14 -14.20
CA ASP A 531 7.36 -31.75 -12.95
C ASP A 531 5.82 -31.80 -12.79
N GLY A 532 5.10 -31.10 -13.67
CA GLY A 532 3.65 -31.08 -13.76
C GLY A 532 2.95 -30.24 -12.68
N VAL A 533 3.67 -29.37 -11.96
CA VAL A 533 3.12 -28.41 -11.01
C VAL A 533 3.66 -27.02 -11.29
N PHE A 534 2.84 -25.99 -11.01
CA PHE A 534 3.29 -24.61 -11.15
C PHE A 534 4.44 -24.33 -10.17
N THR A 535 5.64 -24.14 -10.71
CA THR A 535 6.85 -23.92 -9.93
C THR A 535 7.04 -22.42 -9.66
N VAL A 536 7.36 -22.10 -8.40
CA VAL A 536 7.71 -20.75 -7.95
C VAL A 536 9.01 -20.78 -7.19
N ASN A 537 9.77 -19.69 -7.28
CA ASN A 537 10.99 -19.53 -6.50
C ASN A 537 10.66 -19.42 -5.00
N GLN A 538 11.55 -19.98 -4.16
CA GLN A 538 11.41 -19.98 -2.71
C GLN A 538 11.25 -18.57 -2.11
N GLY A 539 11.95 -17.57 -2.66
CA GLY A 539 11.83 -16.19 -2.19
C GLY A 539 10.43 -15.63 -2.44
N LEU A 540 9.89 -15.83 -3.64
CA LEU A 540 8.53 -15.42 -3.99
C LEU A 540 7.48 -16.12 -3.10
N GLU A 541 7.63 -17.43 -2.89
CA GLU A 541 6.77 -18.20 -1.98
C GLU A 541 6.81 -17.63 -0.55
N TYR A 542 7.98 -17.21 -0.06
CA TYR A 542 8.10 -16.62 1.27
C TYR A 542 7.42 -15.26 1.36
N PHE A 543 7.59 -14.39 0.36
CA PHE A 543 6.89 -13.09 0.27
C PHE A 543 5.38 -13.28 0.35
N TRP A 544 4.85 -14.21 -0.45
CA TRP A 544 3.45 -14.61 -0.42
C TRP A 544 3.01 -15.14 0.94
N GLY A 545 3.89 -15.91 1.61
CA GLY A 545 3.67 -16.35 2.98
C GLY A 545 3.51 -15.20 3.99
N MET A 546 4.23 -14.10 3.77
CA MET A 546 4.21 -12.90 4.63
C MET A 546 3.15 -11.88 4.23
N ASP A 547 2.57 -12.04 3.05
CA ASP A 547 1.60 -11.13 2.46
C ASP A 547 0.30 -11.06 3.27
N PRO A 548 -0.09 -9.86 3.76
CA PRO A 548 -1.36 -9.70 4.43
C PRO A 548 -2.55 -9.98 3.49
N HIS A 549 -2.43 -9.73 2.18
CA HIS A 549 -3.48 -10.08 1.22
C HIS A 549 -3.77 -11.59 1.25
N SER A 550 -2.72 -12.41 1.17
CA SER A 550 -2.82 -13.87 1.27
C SER A 550 -3.54 -14.32 2.56
N THR A 551 -3.25 -13.67 3.69
CA THR A 551 -3.94 -13.97 4.97
C THR A 551 -5.43 -13.61 4.94
N VAL A 552 -5.79 -12.46 4.36
CA VAL A 552 -7.20 -12.02 4.27
C VAL A 552 -8.00 -12.87 3.29
N ARG A 553 -7.41 -13.25 2.15
CA ARG A 553 -7.99 -14.16 1.16
C ARG A 553 -8.08 -15.61 1.61
N GLN A 554 -7.39 -15.98 2.68
CA GLN A 554 -7.21 -17.37 3.12
C GLN A 554 -6.46 -18.22 2.09
N TRP A 555 -5.55 -17.59 1.33
CA TRP A 555 -4.53 -18.28 0.58
C TRP A 555 -3.44 -18.82 1.52
N PRO A 556 -2.56 -19.73 1.05
CA PRO A 556 -1.42 -20.18 1.85
C PRO A 556 -0.63 -19.00 2.40
N SER A 557 -0.52 -18.92 3.73
CA SER A 557 0.19 -17.86 4.43
C SER A 557 0.83 -18.35 5.73
N LYS A 558 1.70 -17.52 6.31
CA LYS A 558 2.36 -17.72 7.62
C LYS A 558 1.58 -17.09 8.77
N ALA A 559 0.25 -16.99 8.65
CA ALA A 559 -0.59 -16.46 9.72
C ALA A 559 -0.50 -17.35 10.97
N SER A 560 -0.36 -16.73 12.14
CA SER A 560 -0.27 -17.43 13.43
C SER A 560 -1.60 -18.02 13.91
N ALA A 561 -2.72 -17.58 13.32
CA ALA A 561 -4.06 -18.09 13.57
C ALA A 561 -4.96 -17.89 12.33
N PRO A 562 -5.95 -18.76 12.07
CA PRO A 562 -6.91 -18.57 10.98
C PRO A 562 -7.65 -17.22 11.09
N LEU A 563 -7.75 -16.48 9.99
CA LEU A 563 -8.61 -15.30 9.87
C LEU A 563 -10.00 -15.73 9.35
N ASP A 564 -10.74 -16.44 10.20
CA ASP A 564 -12.13 -16.84 9.93
C ASP A 564 -13.10 -15.66 10.02
N ASP A 565 -14.38 -15.89 9.76
CA ASP A 565 -15.38 -14.81 9.74
C ASP A 565 -15.62 -14.14 11.09
N GLU A 566 -15.28 -14.79 12.22
CA GLU A 566 -15.38 -14.19 13.56
C GLU A 566 -14.17 -13.29 13.83
N ALA A 567 -12.96 -13.81 13.56
CA ALA A 567 -11.71 -13.09 13.68
C ALA A 567 -11.66 -11.88 12.73
N LEU A 568 -12.04 -12.07 11.47
CA LEU A 568 -12.17 -11.02 10.47
C LEU A 568 -13.09 -9.93 10.98
N ARG A 569 -14.24 -10.29 11.54
CA ARG A 569 -15.20 -9.34 12.08
C ARG A 569 -14.66 -8.53 13.26
N ARG A 570 -13.70 -9.07 14.03
CA ARG A 570 -13.18 -8.46 15.27
C ARG A 570 -12.09 -7.42 15.01
N ILE A 571 -11.25 -7.61 13.99
CA ILE A 571 -10.13 -6.72 13.69
C ILE A 571 -10.60 -5.51 12.87
N ASP A 572 -10.21 -4.30 13.25
CA ASP A 572 -10.42 -3.10 12.41
C ASP A 572 -9.10 -2.66 11.76
N VAL A 573 -9.16 -2.07 10.58
CA VAL A 573 -7.98 -1.63 9.82
C VAL A 573 -8.10 -0.17 9.40
N TRP A 574 -6.99 0.56 9.51
CA TRP A 574 -6.84 1.93 9.03
C TRP A 574 -5.58 2.02 8.17
N THR A 575 -5.75 2.02 6.86
CA THR A 575 -4.64 2.10 5.91
C THR A 575 -4.58 3.48 5.27
N ASP A 576 -3.40 3.90 4.81
CA ASP A 576 -3.24 5.10 4.00
C ASP A 576 -2.11 4.98 2.97
N GLY A 577 -2.15 5.83 1.95
CA GLY A 577 -1.13 5.90 0.90
C GLY A 577 -1.18 7.23 0.14
N GLY A 578 0.00 7.73 -0.24
CA GLY A 578 0.14 9.00 -0.95
C GLY A 578 -0.07 8.79 -2.44
N ILE A 579 -0.84 9.66 -3.10
CA ILE A 579 -1.12 9.49 -4.54
C ILE A 579 0.12 9.76 -5.43
N ARG A 580 1.16 10.43 -4.90
CA ARG A 580 2.45 10.73 -5.58
C ARG A 580 3.62 9.97 -4.97
N ASP A 581 3.32 8.91 -4.22
CA ASP A 581 4.31 8.07 -3.55
C ASP A 581 5.10 7.24 -4.55
N LEU A 582 6.43 7.20 -4.40
CA LEU A 582 7.35 6.50 -5.31
C LEU A 582 7.20 4.96 -5.38
N PHE A 583 6.38 4.36 -4.49
CA PHE A 583 6.06 2.94 -4.49
C PHE A 583 4.59 2.67 -4.81
N ASN A 584 3.83 3.68 -5.26
CA ASN A 584 2.38 3.58 -5.50
C ASN A 584 1.60 3.09 -4.26
N PHE A 585 1.98 3.47 -3.04
CA PHE A 585 1.32 2.97 -1.83
C PHE A 585 -0.17 3.32 -1.71
N SER A 586 -0.70 4.31 -2.44
CA SER A 586 -2.16 4.51 -2.52
C SER A 586 -2.86 3.34 -3.21
N VAL A 587 -2.24 2.78 -4.25
CA VAL A 587 -2.77 1.64 -5.02
C VAL A 587 -2.61 0.35 -4.21
N ALA A 588 -1.45 0.12 -3.61
CA ALA A 588 -1.25 -1.00 -2.69
C ALA A 588 -2.25 -0.98 -1.51
N ALA A 589 -2.59 0.22 -0.98
CA ALA A 589 -3.61 0.37 0.05
C ALA A 589 -5.01 0.00 -0.45
N ASP A 590 -5.33 0.27 -1.72
CA ASP A 590 -6.60 -0.09 -2.35
C ASP A 590 -6.73 -1.62 -2.44
N HIS A 591 -5.68 -2.33 -2.86
CA HIS A 591 -5.65 -3.80 -2.88
C HIS A 591 -5.74 -4.41 -1.47
N PHE A 592 -4.98 -3.88 -0.52
CA PHE A 592 -5.00 -4.34 0.87
C PHE A 592 -6.41 -4.20 1.47
N LEU A 593 -7.07 -3.06 1.28
CA LEU A 593 -8.45 -2.86 1.75
C LEU A 593 -9.46 -3.71 0.95
N GLY A 594 -9.23 -3.87 -0.35
CA GLY A 594 -10.03 -4.71 -1.26
C GLY A 594 -10.17 -6.13 -0.74
N GLY A 595 -9.08 -6.73 -0.22
CA GLY A 595 -9.13 -8.05 0.41
C GLY A 595 -10.17 -8.17 1.54
N PHE A 596 -10.31 -7.14 2.39
CA PHE A 596 -11.32 -7.13 3.46
C PHE A 596 -12.74 -6.97 2.90
N VAL A 597 -12.91 -6.10 1.91
CA VAL A 597 -14.21 -5.86 1.25
C VAL A 597 -14.68 -7.13 0.54
N GLY A 598 -13.78 -7.85 -0.15
CA GLY A 598 -14.06 -9.14 -0.80
C GLY A 598 -14.49 -10.23 0.18
N ARG A 599 -14.09 -10.13 1.45
CA ARG A 599 -14.56 -11.00 2.55
C ARG A 599 -15.77 -10.45 3.31
N GLY A 600 -16.45 -9.44 2.78
CA GLY A 600 -17.72 -8.91 3.28
C GLY A 600 -17.60 -7.89 4.41
N ARG A 601 -16.42 -7.26 4.60
CA ARG A 601 -16.29 -6.11 5.49
C ARG A 601 -16.78 -4.84 4.79
N GLU A 602 -17.49 -4.00 5.53
CA GLU A 602 -17.79 -2.64 5.08
C GLU A 602 -16.49 -1.82 5.07
N GLY A 603 -16.18 -1.24 3.91
CA GLY A 603 -15.00 -0.41 3.67
C GLY A 603 -15.37 1.04 3.35
N ALA A 604 -14.51 2.00 3.69
CA ALA A 604 -14.66 3.40 3.28
C ALA A 604 -13.33 4.03 2.84
N TYR A 605 -13.43 4.88 1.82
CA TYR A 605 -12.31 5.52 1.17
C TYR A 605 -12.43 7.02 1.35
N PHE A 606 -11.36 7.67 1.77
CA PHE A 606 -11.28 9.11 1.92
C PHE A 606 -10.04 9.63 1.20
N SER A 607 -10.11 10.81 0.59
CA SER A 607 -8.96 11.46 -0.07
C SER A 607 -8.33 12.55 0.80
N GLU A 608 -8.98 12.93 1.91
CA GLU A 608 -8.43 13.82 2.93
C GLU A 608 -9.15 13.58 4.26
N VAL A 609 -8.48 13.85 5.40
CA VAL A 609 -9.07 13.73 6.74
C VAL A 609 -10.32 14.59 6.95
N THR A 610 -10.48 15.65 6.17
CA THR A 610 -11.57 16.63 6.30
C THR A 610 -12.91 16.08 5.80
N PHE A 611 -12.88 14.97 5.06
CA PHE A 611 -14.05 14.22 4.64
C PHE A 611 -14.55 13.21 5.68
N LEU A 612 -13.81 13.01 6.78
CA LEU A 612 -14.26 12.12 7.86
C LEU A 612 -15.58 12.65 8.47
N PRO A 613 -16.53 11.76 8.86
CA PRO A 613 -17.83 12.17 9.37
C PRO A 613 -17.72 13.17 10.53
N GLY A 614 -18.46 14.28 10.43
CA GLY A 614 -18.44 15.36 11.44
C GLY A 614 -17.49 16.52 11.13
N LEU A 615 -16.58 16.36 10.17
CA LEU A 615 -15.73 17.44 9.66
C LEU A 615 -16.34 18.12 8.41
N ASP A 616 -15.79 19.28 8.06
CA ASP A 616 -16.20 20.05 6.89
C ASP A 616 -15.01 20.19 5.91
N PRO A 617 -15.07 19.56 4.72
CA PRO A 617 -14.00 19.66 3.72
C PRO A 617 -13.86 21.08 3.13
N THR A 618 -14.82 21.98 3.36
CA THR A 618 -14.71 23.38 2.94
C THR A 618 -13.85 24.23 3.89
N THR A 619 -13.49 23.70 5.06
CA THR A 619 -12.64 24.36 6.07
C THR A 619 -11.49 23.43 6.50
N PRO A 620 -10.54 23.10 5.61
CA PRO A 620 -9.51 22.08 5.87
C PRO A 620 -8.51 22.44 6.99
N ASP A 621 -8.43 23.72 7.36
CA ASP A 621 -7.60 24.21 8.47
C ASP A 621 -8.24 23.97 9.85
N ASP A 622 -9.55 23.69 9.90
CA ASP A 622 -10.31 23.47 11.15
C ASP A 622 -10.31 22.00 11.60
N PHE A 623 -9.28 21.24 11.21
CA PHE A 623 -9.16 19.83 11.59
C PHE A 623 -9.08 19.67 13.11
N ASN A 624 -10.05 18.95 13.67
CA ASN A 624 -10.08 18.56 15.06
C ASN A 624 -10.70 17.16 15.22
N PRO A 625 -9.93 16.15 15.65
CA PRO A 625 -10.43 14.79 15.81
C PRO A 625 -11.61 14.66 16.78
N SER A 626 -11.79 15.60 17.72
CA SER A 626 -12.93 15.57 18.64
C SER A 626 -14.27 15.92 17.98
N HIS A 627 -14.25 16.45 16.76
CA HIS A 627 -15.46 16.68 15.96
C HIS A 627 -15.84 15.46 15.11
N ILE A 628 -14.95 14.47 14.96
CA ILE A 628 -15.21 13.28 14.16
C ILE A 628 -16.24 12.39 14.87
N VAL A 629 -17.24 11.92 14.13
CA VAL A 629 -18.24 10.96 14.61
C VAL A 629 -17.73 9.54 14.34
N TRP A 630 -16.88 9.05 15.24
CA TRP A 630 -16.19 7.76 15.08
C TRP A 630 -17.11 6.54 14.97
N GLU A 631 -18.34 6.64 15.49
CA GLU A 631 -19.36 5.60 15.35
C GLU A 631 -19.93 5.49 13.95
N ASP A 632 -19.76 6.54 13.12
CA ASP A 632 -20.21 6.60 11.73
C ASP A 632 -19.08 6.24 10.74
N LEU A 633 -17.95 5.76 11.24
CA LEU A 633 -16.87 5.17 10.45
C LEU A 633 -16.94 3.65 10.45
N GLN A 634 -16.70 3.06 9.28
CA GLN A 634 -16.58 1.63 9.05
C GLN A 634 -15.38 1.01 9.79
N GLY A 635 -15.32 -0.33 9.79
CA GLY A 635 -14.22 -1.07 10.41
C GLY A 635 -12.96 -1.18 9.55
N ALA A 636 -13.05 -0.85 8.26
CA ALA A 636 -11.94 -0.92 7.32
C ALA A 636 -11.86 0.39 6.53
N ILE A 637 -10.79 1.16 6.71
CA ILE A 637 -10.67 2.52 6.19
C ILE A 637 -9.41 2.63 5.34
N ASN A 638 -9.52 3.22 4.15
CA ASN A 638 -8.39 3.73 3.37
C ASN A 638 -8.45 5.25 3.30
N LEU A 639 -7.44 5.93 3.83
CA LEU A 639 -7.28 7.37 3.73
C LEU A 639 -6.15 7.67 2.73
N ARG A 640 -6.46 7.98 1.49
CA ARG A 640 -5.45 8.56 0.58
C ARG A 640 -5.13 10.00 1.00
N TYR A 641 -3.97 10.48 0.60
CA TYR A 641 -3.57 11.87 0.81
C TYR A 641 -2.76 12.41 -0.38
N GLY A 642 -2.73 13.72 -0.49
CA GLY A 642 -2.18 14.43 -1.62
C GLY A 642 -3.26 15.11 -2.45
N ASN A 643 -2.93 16.28 -3.00
CA ASN A 643 -3.83 17.02 -3.87
C ASN A 643 -3.62 16.60 -5.34
N PRO A 644 -4.62 16.00 -6.03
CA PRO A 644 -4.49 15.69 -7.45
C PRO A 644 -4.46 16.94 -8.33
N ASP A 645 -5.07 18.05 -7.88
CA ASP A 645 -5.12 19.33 -8.57
C ASP A 645 -4.08 20.30 -7.96
N LEU A 646 -2.80 19.97 -8.16
CA LEU A 646 -1.67 20.60 -7.47
C LEU A 646 -1.59 22.12 -7.66
N THR A 647 -1.28 22.81 -6.56
CA THR A 647 -0.73 24.17 -6.56
C THR A 647 0.80 24.14 -6.53
N THR A 648 1.44 25.28 -6.80
CA THR A 648 2.91 25.41 -6.63
C THR A 648 3.34 25.08 -5.21
N TYR A 649 2.53 25.44 -4.20
CA TYR A 649 2.81 25.11 -2.81
C TYR A 649 2.79 23.59 -2.57
N ASP A 650 1.84 22.88 -3.18
CA ASP A 650 1.72 21.42 -3.02
C ASP A 650 2.92 20.68 -3.61
N ILE A 651 3.40 21.12 -4.77
CA ILE A 651 4.63 20.60 -5.40
C ILE A 651 5.85 20.90 -4.51
N GLU A 652 6.02 22.15 -4.08
CA GLU A 652 7.19 22.57 -3.31
C GLU A 652 7.31 21.93 -1.92
N ASN A 653 6.20 21.46 -1.34
CA ASN A 653 6.17 20.83 -0.02
C ASN A 653 6.00 19.31 -0.08
N GLY A 654 5.79 18.73 -1.27
CA GLY A 654 5.68 17.29 -1.46
C GLY A 654 4.35 16.70 -1.00
N SER A 655 3.24 17.39 -1.27
CA SER A 655 1.90 16.84 -0.98
C SER A 655 1.66 15.53 -1.71
N GLY A 656 1.22 14.50 -1.00
CA GLY A 656 0.96 13.17 -1.57
C GLY A 656 2.20 12.33 -1.88
N GLN A 657 3.43 12.82 -1.61
CA GLN A 657 4.65 12.01 -1.70
C GLN A 657 4.73 10.99 -0.54
N HIS A 658 5.82 10.23 -0.44
CA HIS A 658 5.93 9.03 0.42
C HIS A 658 5.51 9.21 1.88
N VAL A 659 5.94 10.28 2.55
CA VAL A 659 5.46 10.64 3.89
C VAL A 659 4.46 11.79 3.84
N GLY A 660 4.48 12.59 2.78
CA GLY A 660 3.66 13.78 2.60
C GLY A 660 4.20 14.99 3.35
N THR A 661 3.43 16.08 3.34
CA THR A 661 3.77 17.31 4.07
C THR A 661 3.68 17.09 5.59
N VAL A 662 4.33 17.97 6.37
CA VAL A 662 4.22 17.93 7.85
C VAL A 662 2.76 17.98 8.34
N PRO A 663 1.87 18.85 7.81
CA PRO A 663 0.45 18.79 8.12
C PRO A 663 -0.25 17.49 7.76
N GLU A 664 0.02 16.92 6.57
CA GLU A 664 -0.56 15.63 6.15
C GLU A 664 -0.17 14.52 7.13
N LEU A 665 1.12 14.37 7.43
CA LEU A 665 1.63 13.37 8.38
C LEU A 665 0.98 13.52 9.76
N ALA A 666 0.92 14.75 10.30
CA ALA A 666 0.34 14.99 11.62
C ALA A 666 -1.15 14.63 11.67
N LYS A 667 -1.94 15.05 10.66
CA LYS A 667 -3.37 14.77 10.55
C LYS A 667 -3.65 13.27 10.40
N ARG A 668 -2.87 12.56 9.59
CA ARG A 668 -2.96 11.11 9.36
C ARG A 668 -2.68 10.31 10.63
N LEU A 669 -1.54 10.58 11.27
CA LEU A 669 -1.16 9.93 12.53
C LEU A 669 -2.20 10.20 13.62
N GLN A 670 -2.64 11.45 13.76
CA GLN A 670 -3.64 11.82 14.76
C GLN A 670 -4.98 11.11 14.49
N SER A 671 -5.44 11.04 13.24
CA SER A 671 -6.69 10.36 12.90
C SER A 671 -6.64 8.86 13.18
N ALA A 672 -5.54 8.18 12.81
CA ALA A 672 -5.35 6.76 13.08
C ALA A 672 -5.33 6.44 14.59
N LEU A 673 -4.67 7.29 15.40
CA LEU A 673 -4.63 7.11 16.86
C LEU A 673 -6.01 7.30 17.52
N TYR A 674 -6.80 8.27 17.07
CA TYR A 674 -8.16 8.46 17.56
C TYR A 674 -9.10 7.35 17.06
N PHE A 675 -8.89 6.82 15.85
CA PHE A 675 -9.60 5.64 15.37
C PHE A 675 -9.31 4.44 16.27
N ILE A 676 -8.04 4.16 16.58
CA ILE A 676 -7.64 3.14 17.56
C ILE A 676 -8.37 3.34 18.90
N ASP A 677 -8.29 4.54 19.47
CA ASP A 677 -8.90 4.84 20.77
C ASP A 677 -10.43 4.68 20.78
N SER A 678 -11.10 5.00 19.66
CA SER A 678 -12.55 4.86 19.53
C SER A 678 -13.04 3.41 19.68
N ARG A 679 -12.13 2.42 19.53
CA ARG A 679 -12.42 1.00 19.72
C ARG A 679 -12.23 0.55 21.18
N TRP A 680 -11.76 1.44 22.06
CA TRP A 680 -11.55 1.19 23.50
C TRP A 680 -12.42 2.13 24.36
N PRO A 681 -13.74 1.91 24.41
CA PRO A 681 -14.65 2.79 25.15
C PRO A 681 -14.41 2.81 26.67
N ASP A 682 -13.74 1.79 27.20
CA ASP A 682 -13.34 1.65 28.61
C ASP A 682 -11.94 2.23 28.92
N ALA A 683 -11.20 2.73 27.93
CA ALA A 683 -9.92 3.39 28.16
C ALA A 683 -10.05 4.64 29.07
N PRO A 684 -9.11 4.88 30.01
CA PRO A 684 -9.17 6.05 30.88
C PRO A 684 -9.05 7.36 30.09
N ARG A 685 -9.94 8.33 30.31
CA ARG A 685 -9.92 9.64 29.60
C ARG A 685 -9.93 10.85 30.51
N ALA A 686 -10.04 10.65 31.82
CA ALA A 686 -10.10 11.75 32.79
C ALA A 686 -8.80 12.57 32.77
N LEU A 687 -8.92 13.87 33.03
CA LEU A 687 -7.77 14.71 33.32
C LEU A 687 -7.07 14.20 34.58
N VAL A 688 -5.74 14.28 34.57
CA VAL A 688 -4.91 13.84 35.67
C VAL A 688 -3.80 14.86 35.93
N GLU A 689 -3.41 14.98 37.20
CA GLU A 689 -2.22 15.74 37.57
C GLU A 689 -0.96 15.03 37.06
N PRO A 690 0.09 15.78 36.66
CA PRO A 690 1.36 15.20 36.26
C PRO A 690 1.98 14.37 37.39
N SER A 691 2.63 13.25 37.05
CA SER A 691 3.32 12.40 38.02
C SER A 691 4.39 13.14 38.83
N THR A 692 4.95 14.24 38.31
CA THR A 692 5.97 15.06 38.99
C THR A 692 5.45 15.81 40.21
N GLU A 693 4.13 16.06 40.30
CA GLU A 693 3.54 16.78 41.43
C GLU A 693 3.42 15.90 42.68
N ASN A 694 3.06 14.62 42.50
CA ASN A 694 2.92 13.66 43.58
C ASN A 694 3.26 12.23 43.09
N PRO A 695 4.55 11.92 42.88
CA PRO A 695 4.96 10.60 42.42
C PRO A 695 4.69 9.56 43.51
N ALA A 696 4.31 8.35 43.11
CA ALA A 696 4.20 7.22 44.03
C ALA A 696 5.56 6.91 44.69
N PRO A 697 5.59 6.35 45.91
CA PRO A 697 6.83 5.86 46.49
C PRO A 697 7.48 4.79 45.60
N ASP A 698 8.81 4.85 45.47
CA ASP A 698 9.64 3.83 44.81
C ASP A 698 9.37 3.58 43.31
N VAL A 699 8.60 4.43 42.61
CA VAL A 699 8.48 4.31 41.15
C VAL A 699 9.76 4.77 40.44
N PRO A 700 10.21 4.09 39.37
CA PRO A 700 11.34 4.52 38.57
C PRO A 700 11.17 5.94 38.02
N GLN A 701 12.29 6.68 37.92
CA GLN A 701 12.26 8.06 37.39
C GLN A 701 11.64 8.13 35.99
N CYS A 702 11.85 7.11 35.16
CA CYS A 702 11.30 7.04 33.81
C CYS A 702 9.76 6.96 33.80
N GLU A 703 9.14 6.36 34.82
CA GLU A 703 7.68 6.32 34.99
C GLU A 703 7.10 7.66 35.49
N ILE A 704 7.91 8.45 36.19
CA ILE A 704 7.56 9.81 36.59
C ILE A 704 7.62 10.74 35.38
N THR A 705 8.66 10.64 34.56
CA THR A 705 8.82 11.45 33.34
C THR A 705 7.94 10.99 32.19
N GLY A 706 7.45 9.75 32.22
CA GLY A 706 6.58 9.16 31.22
C GLY A 706 7.30 8.60 29.99
N ASN A 707 8.62 8.42 30.05
CA ASN A 707 9.42 7.87 28.96
C ASN A 707 10.52 6.96 29.53
N CYS A 708 10.46 5.67 29.20
CA CYS A 708 11.41 4.64 29.60
C CYS A 708 12.11 4.06 28.37
N LEU A 709 13.45 4.03 28.40
CA LEU A 709 14.30 3.38 27.40
C LEU A 709 15.02 2.20 28.05
N PHE A 710 15.08 1.05 27.36
CA PHE A 710 15.84 -0.11 27.82
C PHE A 710 16.25 -1.01 26.65
N GLU A 711 17.30 -1.80 26.84
CA GLU A 711 17.65 -2.90 25.93
C GLU A 711 16.80 -4.12 26.23
N PHE A 712 16.25 -4.74 25.19
CA PHE A 712 15.51 -5.99 25.27
C PHE A 712 16.27 -7.09 24.53
N THR A 713 16.49 -8.21 25.22
CA THR A 713 17.10 -9.42 24.66
C THR A 713 16.07 -10.54 24.69
N SER A 714 15.75 -11.08 23.52
CA SER A 714 14.88 -12.26 23.36
C SER A 714 15.61 -13.56 23.70
N SER A 715 14.85 -14.65 23.80
CA SER A 715 15.37 -15.98 24.11
C SER A 715 16.32 -16.55 23.05
N ASP A 716 16.23 -16.09 21.80
CA ASP A 716 17.15 -16.40 20.71
C ASP A 716 18.44 -15.55 20.71
N GLY A 717 18.54 -14.57 21.63
CA GLY A 717 19.74 -13.77 21.87
C GLY A 717 19.78 -12.42 21.14
N ARG A 718 18.81 -12.12 20.26
CA ARG A 718 18.76 -10.81 19.60
C ARG A 718 18.53 -9.70 20.64
N THR A 719 19.42 -8.71 20.65
CA THR A 719 19.34 -7.54 21.54
C THR A 719 19.07 -6.26 20.73
N GLY A 720 18.12 -5.44 21.19
CA GLY A 720 17.86 -4.12 20.62
C GLY A 720 17.15 -3.16 21.60
N PRO A 721 17.24 -1.84 21.37
CA PRO A 721 16.62 -0.83 22.22
C PRO A 721 15.10 -0.85 22.10
N VAL A 722 14.41 -0.53 23.18
CA VAL A 722 12.95 -0.36 23.20
C VAL A 722 12.63 0.95 23.91
N GLY A 723 11.78 1.75 23.28
CA GLY A 723 11.18 2.93 23.91
C GLY A 723 9.78 2.65 24.42
N VAL A 724 9.43 3.17 25.59
CA VAL A 724 8.06 3.09 26.14
C VAL A 724 7.63 4.46 26.62
N THR A 725 6.58 5.00 26.00
CA THR A 725 5.87 6.18 26.49
C THR A 725 4.69 5.77 27.35
N LEU A 726 4.65 6.34 28.54
CA LEU A 726 3.62 6.08 29.53
C LEU A 726 2.63 7.25 29.54
N PRO A 727 1.33 6.97 29.72
CA PRO A 727 0.32 8.02 29.67
C PRO A 727 0.51 9.01 30.83
N PRO A 728 0.06 10.27 30.67
CA PRO A 728 0.11 11.24 31.76
C PRO A 728 -0.52 10.67 33.04
N GLY A 729 0.14 10.91 34.18
CA GLY A 729 -0.28 10.43 35.50
C GLY A 729 0.08 8.98 35.83
N TYR A 730 0.78 8.24 34.94
CA TYR A 730 1.14 6.83 35.20
C TYR A 730 1.94 6.64 36.50
N GLY A 731 2.98 7.44 36.74
CA GLY A 731 3.78 7.40 37.99
C GLY A 731 3.13 8.09 39.20
N HIS A 732 1.92 8.63 39.08
CA HIS A 732 1.26 9.41 40.14
C HIS A 732 0.74 8.51 41.27
N ALA A 733 0.87 8.93 42.53
CA ALA A 733 0.50 8.14 43.71
C ALA A 733 -0.96 7.65 43.70
N GLU A 734 -1.89 8.48 43.19
CA GLU A 734 -3.33 8.16 43.13
C GLU A 734 -3.75 7.30 41.92
N ARG A 735 -2.80 6.90 41.06
CA ARG A 735 -3.09 6.23 39.78
C ARG A 735 -2.46 4.84 39.66
N GLN A 736 -1.88 4.32 40.74
CA GLN A 736 -1.15 3.05 40.73
C GLN A 736 -2.04 1.82 40.45
N ASP A 737 -3.36 1.93 40.65
CA ASP A 737 -4.32 0.85 40.35
C ASP A 737 -4.90 0.93 38.92
N VAL A 738 -4.55 1.95 38.14
CA VAL A 738 -5.07 2.14 36.78
C VAL A 738 -4.24 1.35 35.78
N ARG A 739 -4.94 0.66 34.87
CA ARG A 739 -4.38 -0.08 33.73
C ARG A 739 -4.71 0.62 32.42
N TYR A 740 -3.88 0.44 31.41
CA TYR A 740 -3.95 1.16 30.14
C TYR A 740 -3.87 0.23 28.92
N PRO A 741 -4.55 0.54 27.81
CA PRO A 741 -4.32 -0.15 26.54
C PRO A 741 -2.91 0.13 26.00
N VAL A 742 -2.44 -0.70 25.07
CA VAL A 742 -1.08 -0.64 24.51
C VAL A 742 -1.12 -0.42 23.00
N ILE A 743 -0.36 0.55 22.51
CA ILE A 743 -0.15 0.79 21.09
C ILE A 743 1.31 0.47 20.76
N TYR A 744 1.56 -0.47 19.87
CA TYR A 744 2.89 -0.74 19.33
C TYR A 744 3.11 0.14 18.10
N MET A 745 4.17 0.95 18.12
CA MET A 745 4.49 1.92 17.08
C MET A 745 5.80 1.56 16.38
N LEU A 746 5.75 1.40 15.06
CA LEU A 746 6.86 0.94 14.22
C LEU A 746 7.48 2.10 13.44
N HIS A 747 8.80 2.20 13.46
CA HIS A 747 9.55 3.28 12.81
C HIS A 747 9.80 3.01 11.32
N GLY A 748 10.14 4.08 10.60
CA GLY A 748 10.48 4.03 9.17
C GLY A 748 11.86 3.44 8.89
N TYR A 749 12.17 3.27 7.61
CA TYR A 749 13.42 2.69 7.15
C TYR A 749 14.63 3.54 7.58
N GLY A 750 15.65 2.91 8.17
CA GLY A 750 16.84 3.61 8.67
C GLY A 750 16.64 4.43 9.95
N MET A 751 15.46 4.40 10.56
CA MET A 751 15.20 5.01 11.87
C MET A 751 15.49 4.03 13.02
N THR A 752 15.34 4.53 14.24
CA THR A 752 15.38 3.78 15.50
C THR A 752 14.12 4.09 16.32
N PRO A 753 13.84 3.32 17.39
CA PRO A 753 12.77 3.66 18.34
C PRO A 753 12.86 5.10 18.90
N ASP A 754 14.08 5.64 19.05
CA ASP A 754 14.32 6.96 19.62
C ASP A 754 13.92 8.10 18.69
N ASP A 755 13.98 7.90 17.37
CA ASP A 755 13.60 8.92 16.38
C ASP A 755 12.10 9.25 16.44
N LEU A 756 11.28 8.33 16.97
CA LEU A 756 9.85 8.54 17.18
C LEU A 756 9.53 9.30 18.47
N GLN A 757 10.53 9.67 19.28
CA GLN A 757 10.30 10.39 20.54
C GLN A 757 9.64 11.76 20.35
N ALA A 758 9.71 12.38 19.17
CA ALA A 758 8.97 13.61 18.88
C ALA A 758 7.44 13.43 18.98
N ALA A 759 6.93 12.23 18.70
CA ALA A 759 5.51 11.90 18.85
C ALA A 759 5.03 11.98 20.31
N ILE A 760 5.93 11.75 21.28
CA ILE A 760 5.64 11.72 22.73
C ILE A 760 5.05 13.04 23.22
N LEU A 761 5.59 14.17 22.77
CA LEU A 761 5.14 15.50 23.19
C LEU A 761 3.71 15.81 22.73
N PHE A 762 3.33 15.35 21.53
CA PHE A 762 1.97 15.53 21.02
C PHE A 762 0.99 14.59 21.70
N LEU A 763 1.37 13.32 21.86
CA LEU A 763 0.55 12.28 22.49
C LEU A 763 0.14 12.65 23.92
N ALA A 764 1.08 13.12 24.75
CA ALA A 764 0.78 13.54 26.13
C ALA A 764 -0.25 14.68 26.19
N ASN A 765 -0.14 15.64 25.25
CA ASN A 765 -1.07 16.76 25.14
C ASN A 765 -2.46 16.31 24.67
N TRP A 766 -2.56 15.44 23.67
CA TRP A 766 -3.85 14.91 23.23
C TRP A 766 -4.53 14.07 24.31
N MET A 767 -3.75 13.33 25.10
CA MET A 767 -4.26 12.51 26.21
C MET A 767 -4.68 13.32 27.45
N ASN A 768 -4.15 14.53 27.68
CA ASN A 768 -4.38 15.30 28.93
C ASN A 768 -4.77 16.78 28.71
N GLY A 769 -5.08 17.16 27.47
CA GLY A 769 -5.48 18.52 27.11
C GLY A 769 -6.83 18.89 27.71
N THR A 770 -6.94 20.15 28.17
CA THR A 770 -8.19 20.71 28.72
C THR A 770 -9.15 21.23 27.65
N THR A 771 -8.73 21.24 26.39
CA THR A 771 -9.51 21.68 25.22
C THR A 771 -10.67 20.74 24.92
N ASP A 772 -10.44 19.43 25.01
CA ASP A 772 -11.43 18.41 24.71
C ASP A 772 -12.20 17.97 25.95
N SER A 773 -13.43 17.49 25.75
CA SER A 773 -14.21 16.88 26.82
C SER A 773 -13.68 15.48 27.15
N GLN A 774 -14.10 14.88 28.26
CA GLN A 774 -13.74 13.48 28.54
C GLN A 774 -14.24 12.51 27.47
N ALA A 775 -15.36 12.81 26.79
CA ALA A 775 -15.92 11.93 25.78
C ALA A 775 -15.13 11.94 24.46
N SER A 776 -14.39 13.00 24.19
CA SER A 776 -13.74 13.24 22.90
C SER A 776 -12.22 13.35 23.00
N ARG A 777 -11.66 13.25 24.21
CA ARG A 777 -10.21 13.25 24.45
C ARG A 777 -9.64 11.87 24.15
N LEU A 778 -8.48 11.83 23.51
CA LEU A 778 -7.71 10.60 23.31
C LEU A 778 -7.52 9.88 24.66
N GLY A 779 -7.89 8.60 24.71
CA GLY A 779 -7.68 7.75 25.87
C GLY A 779 -6.21 7.64 26.25
N LYS A 780 -5.97 7.46 27.55
CA LYS A 780 -4.65 7.20 28.12
C LYS A 780 -4.18 5.83 27.62
N SER A 781 -3.06 5.78 26.90
CA SER A 781 -2.46 4.52 26.42
C SER A 781 -0.96 4.47 26.72
N ILE A 782 -0.42 3.26 26.82
CA ILE A 782 1.02 2.99 26.76
C ILE A 782 1.39 2.87 25.28
N VAL A 783 2.47 3.53 24.86
CA VAL A 783 2.99 3.41 23.50
C VAL A 783 4.38 2.76 23.55
N VAL A 784 4.55 1.66 22.81
CA VAL A 784 5.79 0.88 22.76
C VAL A 784 6.42 1.04 21.39
N TYR A 785 7.66 1.53 21.33
CA TYR A 785 8.44 1.72 20.12
C TYR A 785 9.34 0.50 19.89
N VAL A 786 9.05 -0.24 18.82
CA VAL A 786 9.66 -1.53 18.49
C VAL A 786 10.90 -1.30 17.59
N ASP A 787 12.00 -2.02 17.83
CA ASP A 787 13.23 -1.89 17.04
C ASP A 787 13.19 -2.77 15.78
N GLY A 788 12.93 -2.15 14.64
CA GLY A 788 13.00 -2.78 13.31
C GLY A 788 14.29 -2.48 12.56
N ARG A 789 15.28 -1.86 13.22
CA ARG A 789 16.59 -1.58 12.61
C ARG A 789 17.47 -2.83 12.65
N CYS A 790 18.25 -3.03 11.58
CA CYS A 790 19.32 -4.04 11.57
C CYS A 790 20.40 -3.73 12.61
N ARG A 791 20.91 -4.77 13.27
CA ARG A 791 21.89 -4.71 14.35
C ARG A 791 23.06 -5.66 14.11
N GLU A 792 24.17 -5.38 14.80
CA GLU A 792 25.28 -6.32 14.93
C GLU A 792 25.07 -7.19 16.18
N GLN A 793 24.90 -8.49 16.01
CA GLN A 793 24.78 -9.47 17.09
C GLN A 793 26.06 -10.33 17.13
N ASP A 794 26.74 -10.38 18.28
CA ASP A 794 28.00 -11.11 18.46
C ASP A 794 29.08 -10.85 17.39
N GLY A 795 29.17 -9.60 16.91
CA GLY A 795 30.16 -9.22 15.88
C GLY A 795 29.72 -9.49 14.44
N LYS A 796 28.47 -9.89 14.21
CA LYS A 796 27.92 -10.21 12.90
C LYS A 796 26.70 -9.35 12.56
N ALA A 797 26.64 -8.88 11.32
CA ALA A 797 25.50 -8.18 10.79
C ALA A 797 24.34 -9.15 10.52
N GLU A 798 23.17 -8.89 11.11
CA GLU A 798 21.97 -9.70 10.83
C GLU A 798 21.31 -9.32 9.48
N CYS A 799 21.41 -8.04 9.10
CA CYS A 799 20.97 -7.45 7.84
C CYS A 799 21.63 -6.07 7.68
N ILE A 800 21.22 -5.27 6.68
CA ILE A 800 21.90 -4.01 6.38
C ILE A 800 21.26 -2.82 7.08
N ARG A 801 20.02 -2.43 6.75
CA ARG A 801 19.40 -1.22 7.32
C ARG A 801 18.06 -1.49 8.00
N GLY A 802 17.16 -2.22 7.37
CA GLY A 802 15.81 -2.50 7.90
C GLY A 802 15.44 -3.98 7.89
N SER A 803 14.83 -4.46 8.98
CA SER A 803 14.35 -5.86 9.09
C SER A 803 12.90 -6.04 8.65
N PHE A 804 12.19 -4.95 8.32
CA PHE A 804 10.76 -4.96 7.99
C PHE A 804 9.87 -5.61 9.06
N PHE A 805 10.36 -5.71 10.30
CA PHE A 805 9.66 -6.34 11.43
C PHE A 805 9.21 -7.78 11.13
N ALA A 806 10.02 -8.51 10.36
CA ALA A 806 9.71 -9.86 9.93
C ALA A 806 10.85 -10.84 10.21
N ASP A 807 10.52 -12.13 10.29
CA ASP A 807 11.50 -13.21 10.33
C ASP A 807 12.22 -13.33 9.00
N SER A 808 13.55 -13.33 9.06
CA SER A 808 14.41 -13.59 7.92
C SER A 808 14.35 -15.06 7.50
N ILE A 809 14.33 -15.30 6.19
CA ILE A 809 14.51 -16.63 5.58
C ILE A 809 15.87 -17.25 5.96
N ARG A 810 16.84 -16.43 6.38
CA ARG A 810 18.15 -16.87 6.83
C ARG A 810 18.12 -17.21 8.32
N GLU A 811 18.70 -18.35 8.68
CA GLU A 811 18.84 -18.77 10.08
C GLU A 811 19.68 -17.79 10.92
N ASP A 812 20.62 -17.09 10.30
CA ASP A 812 21.49 -16.09 10.93
C ASP A 812 21.02 -14.64 10.75
N GLY A 813 19.85 -14.45 10.13
CA GLY A 813 19.18 -13.15 10.02
C GLY A 813 18.28 -12.85 11.23
N PRO A 814 17.71 -11.64 11.29
CA PRO A 814 16.82 -11.25 12.39
C PRO A 814 15.55 -12.11 12.40
N GLN A 815 15.17 -12.60 13.58
CA GLN A 815 13.92 -13.35 13.82
C GLN A 815 12.95 -12.45 14.60
N MET A 816 12.38 -11.47 13.89
CA MET A 816 11.61 -10.39 14.50
C MET A 816 10.27 -10.81 15.09
N ASP A 817 9.64 -11.87 14.60
CA ASP A 817 8.34 -12.32 15.13
C ASP A 817 8.50 -12.78 16.57
N ASN A 818 9.46 -13.69 16.81
CA ASN A 818 9.73 -14.20 18.15
C ASN A 818 10.21 -13.08 19.08
N TRP A 819 11.15 -12.25 18.61
CA TRP A 819 11.64 -11.12 19.38
C TRP A 819 10.50 -10.20 19.82
N TRP A 820 9.58 -9.87 18.92
CA TRP A 820 8.48 -8.98 19.23
C TRP A 820 7.41 -9.65 20.11
N LEU A 821 7.04 -10.91 19.86
CA LEU A 821 6.10 -11.62 20.73
C LEU A 821 6.59 -11.70 22.18
N GLU A 822 7.89 -11.97 22.40
CA GLU A 822 8.47 -11.94 23.73
C GLU A 822 8.55 -10.53 24.33
N LEU A 823 8.77 -9.51 23.49
CA LEU A 823 8.68 -8.12 23.92
C LEU A 823 7.26 -7.79 24.41
N MET A 824 6.22 -8.25 23.72
CA MET A 824 4.83 -8.04 24.15
C MET A 824 4.59 -8.63 25.55
N ASP A 825 5.06 -9.87 25.78
CA ASP A 825 5.01 -10.52 27.09
C ASP A 825 5.78 -9.74 28.16
N HIS A 826 6.95 -9.21 27.83
CA HIS A 826 7.73 -8.36 28.73
C HIS A 826 6.96 -7.10 29.12
N ILE A 827 6.30 -6.45 28.15
CA ILE A 827 5.51 -5.24 28.39
C ILE A 827 4.35 -5.53 29.35
N ASP A 828 3.62 -6.63 29.16
CA ASP A 828 2.49 -7.00 30.01
C ASP A 828 2.91 -7.39 31.44
N GLN A 829 4.10 -7.98 31.59
CA GLN A 829 4.64 -8.34 32.90
C GLN A 829 5.16 -7.12 33.67
N LYS A 830 5.74 -6.14 32.96
CA LYS A 830 6.41 -4.98 33.55
C LYS A 830 5.50 -3.79 33.78
N TYR A 831 4.55 -3.55 32.87
CA TYR A 831 3.69 -2.37 32.89
C TYR A 831 2.22 -2.72 33.20
N ARG A 832 1.44 -1.72 33.62
CA ARG A 832 0.03 -1.89 33.96
C ARG A 832 -0.84 -1.87 32.71
N THR A 833 -0.83 -2.97 31.96
CA THR A 833 -1.64 -3.14 30.74
C THR A 833 -3.06 -3.59 31.07
N MET A 834 -4.04 -3.21 30.24
CA MET A 834 -5.44 -3.66 30.39
C MET A 834 -5.58 -5.14 29.99
N PRO A 835 -6.38 -5.93 30.73
CA PRO A 835 -6.68 -7.30 30.33
C PRO A 835 -7.74 -7.33 29.23
N GLU A 836 -7.86 -8.46 28.53
CA GLU A 836 -8.93 -8.65 27.55
C GLU A 836 -10.32 -8.47 28.19
N THR A 837 -11.22 -7.83 27.44
CA THR A 837 -12.64 -7.70 27.81
C THR A 837 -13.55 -8.14 26.67
N THR A 838 -14.84 -8.20 26.97
CA THR A 838 -15.88 -8.42 25.96
C THR A 838 -16.93 -7.34 26.10
N LEU A 839 -17.24 -6.68 25.00
CA LEU A 839 -18.21 -5.59 24.95
C LEU A 839 -19.29 -5.88 23.91
N GLU A 840 -20.50 -5.39 24.14
CA GLU A 840 -21.54 -5.36 23.10
C GLU A 840 -21.20 -4.28 22.09
N TRP A 841 -20.95 -4.69 20.86
CA TRP A 841 -20.57 -3.83 19.74
C TRP A 841 -21.72 -3.75 18.72
N PRO A 842 -22.23 -2.56 18.39
CA PRO A 842 -23.22 -2.39 17.34
C PRO A 842 -22.64 -2.82 15.99
N GLN A 843 -23.35 -3.68 15.26
CA GLN A 843 -23.01 -4.02 13.88
C GLN A 843 -23.51 -2.94 12.95
#